data_AF-A0A962NZ75-F1
#
_entry.id   AF-A0A962NZ75-F1
#
_cell.length_a   1.000
_cell.length_b   1.000
_cell.length_c   1.000
_cell.angle_alpha   90.00
_cell.angle_beta   90.00
_cell.angle_gamma   90.00
#
_symmetry.space_group_name_H-M   'P 1'
#
loop_
_entity.id
_entity.type
_entity.pdbx_description
1 polymer ?
#
loop_
_entity_poly.entity_id
_entity_poly.type
_entity_poly.pdbx_seq_one_letter_code
_entity_poly.pdbx_strand_id
1 'polypeptide(L)'
;MRPIKRKILFGFFIFNLCLQCAFATVAAASSDVRYSDVRPIIISEQVQGSQGLELAIFAYGVPFRLVLQKNEKLLNQFQNPEKIKNVELYSGELANVPGSWARISKVRGKYNGAFFDGSELFLIDSVESVQDKLVYTETRGDLKSRTIKTDRVIYKSSSVESNGTCGMHVSGATNMASGYQALVEELETAVPNAVAASSATLEINVVIVTDTEYASSVAGNVTEEVMSQMNIVDGIFSEQIGVHINITNIMQLSSNGSLTSTDPLNLLSNFQAYVNSQVGNPGLAHLFTGKNLSGNTVGIAYLNRLCHSYGVGLTQAGGNGAFGALIAAHEFGHNFGAPHDNESGSACASTPGIYLMNPIINGSTSFSQCSRNQIGPSVNAAQCIGSFTPVPLFTSVPSITARVGLPYIYDADNRASAAGSNPITFSLNNGPTGMTVSETGLVSWIPQPGQEGNQPVQIIASNAAGNDTQSFTINVIAAPSYPVINFNQQPVTPFVLTEDISGTVAIENNGVTLRINGNRWKKIDFPYVITPDTVLEFDFSSSQEGEIHGIGMANYSQLDVSKIFRLYGTQNTGISTYANYSGLGLQHFVIPIGQHYTGVMQYLFFVMDDDINVIGESSFSNVRVYENVPPPPTPIAPAITSTPNTTATVNTAYSYDADSRVEASGTAPISYTLTAAPTGMTINNGLISWTPQAGQEGVHAVTIQATNSAGSDTQSFTVTVAAAPVNPGISFNSNPPSVYVSSEDGTGTVTVEDGGATIRLVGNRWQKINFPYTVTANTVLEFDFRSSVQGEIHGIGLDNDLFLSSNLTFQVYGTQSWGLLNYANYTGGGTTKHYVIPVGQFYRGVMQYLFFAMDHDIGATGESVFSNVRVYEQ
;
A
#
# COMPACT_ATOMS: atom_id res chain seq x y z
N MET A 1 39.63 -58.57 -58.57
CA MET A 1 40.80 -59.30 -58.04
C MET A 1 40.53 -59.60 -56.57
N ARG A 2 40.71 -60.85 -56.16
CA ARG A 2 40.33 -61.49 -54.87
C ARG A 2 41.52 -61.44 -53.87
N PRO A 3 41.43 -61.97 -52.60
CA PRO A 3 40.29 -62.50 -51.80
C PRO A 3 40.28 -61.94 -50.33
N ILE A 4 39.47 -62.31 -49.32
CA ILE A 4 39.37 -63.59 -48.57
C ILE A 4 38.24 -63.49 -47.50
N LYS A 5 37.20 -64.34 -47.62
CA LYS A 5 36.62 -65.30 -46.64
C LYS A 5 36.37 -64.81 -45.19
N ARG A 6 35.23 -65.08 -44.55
CA ARG A 6 34.61 -66.42 -44.40
C ARG A 6 33.14 -66.32 -43.94
N LYS A 7 32.27 -67.07 -44.63
CA LYS A 7 30.90 -67.44 -44.23
C LYS A 7 30.95 -68.70 -43.35
N ILE A 8 30.13 -68.67 -42.27
CA ILE A 8 29.07 -69.64 -41.89
C ILE A 8 29.44 -71.13 -41.71
N LEU A 9 29.12 -71.67 -40.53
CA LEU A 9 28.34 -72.91 -40.31
C LEU A 9 27.78 -72.89 -38.86
N PHE A 10 26.46 -72.69 -38.69
CA PHE A 10 25.43 -73.72 -38.41
C PHE A 10 25.29 -74.15 -36.94
N GLY A 11 24.26 -73.63 -36.27
CA GLY A 11 23.06 -74.39 -35.92
C GLY A 11 23.10 -75.35 -34.73
N PHE A 12 22.50 -74.91 -33.62
CA PHE A 12 21.66 -75.63 -32.62
C PHE A 12 21.42 -74.57 -31.51
N PHE A 13 20.24 -74.11 -31.12
CA PHE A 13 18.97 -74.79 -30.88
C PHE A 13 17.80 -73.80 -30.96
N ILE A 14 16.66 -74.33 -31.39
CA ILE A 14 15.31 -73.73 -31.41
C ILE A 14 14.82 -73.57 -29.96
N PHE A 15 14.30 -72.39 -29.59
CA PHE A 15 13.13 -72.10 -28.72
C PHE A 15 13.22 -70.72 -28.05
N ASN A 16 12.62 -69.70 -28.66
CA ASN A 16 11.66 -68.76 -28.04
C ASN A 16 11.50 -67.51 -28.92
N LEU A 17 10.48 -67.57 -29.77
CA LEU A 17 9.85 -66.41 -30.39
C LEU A 17 8.53 -66.22 -29.63
N CYS A 18 8.37 -65.09 -28.92
CA CYS A 18 7.12 -64.41 -28.55
C CYS A 18 7.20 -63.79 -27.14
N LEU A 19 7.72 -62.56 -27.02
CA LEU A 19 7.22 -61.47 -26.15
C LEU A 19 8.14 -60.23 -26.23
N GLN A 20 8.22 -59.56 -27.38
CA GLN A 20 8.89 -58.25 -27.48
C GLN A 20 8.14 -57.36 -28.48
N CYS A 21 6.94 -56.94 -28.09
CA CYS A 21 6.23 -55.79 -28.63
C CYS A 21 5.38 -55.20 -27.48
N ALA A 22 6.01 -54.41 -26.60
CA ALA A 22 5.39 -53.36 -25.77
C ALA A 22 6.37 -52.94 -24.65
N PHE A 23 7.41 -52.19 -24.97
CA PHE A 23 8.04 -51.28 -24.01
C PHE A 23 8.50 -50.05 -24.79
N ALA A 24 7.56 -49.16 -25.06
CA ALA A 24 7.90 -47.75 -25.13
C ALA A 24 8.38 -47.38 -23.72
N THR A 25 9.68 -47.13 -23.57
CA THR A 25 10.21 -46.47 -22.38
C THR A 25 9.56 -45.11 -22.31
N VAL A 26 8.59 -44.95 -21.40
CA VAL A 26 8.06 -43.65 -21.01
C VAL A 26 9.27 -42.83 -20.55
N ALA A 27 9.59 -41.75 -21.27
CA ALA A 27 10.56 -40.78 -20.80
C ALA A 27 10.08 -40.28 -19.43
N ALA A 28 10.94 -40.35 -18.41
CA ALA A 28 10.64 -39.78 -17.10
C ALA A 28 10.22 -38.31 -17.30
N ALA A 29 9.01 -37.96 -16.84
CA ALA A 29 8.56 -36.58 -16.84
C ALA A 29 9.53 -35.76 -15.99
N SER A 30 10.13 -34.71 -16.56
CA SER A 30 11.01 -33.81 -15.80
C SER A 30 10.18 -32.68 -15.20
N SER A 31 10.41 -32.34 -13.92
CA SER A 31 9.96 -31.11 -13.23
C SER A 31 10.56 -29.81 -13.76
N ASP A 32 11.15 -29.86 -14.95
CA ASP A 32 11.93 -28.81 -15.58
C ASP A 32 11.03 -27.62 -15.91
N VAL A 33 11.34 -26.44 -15.37
CA VAL A 33 10.63 -25.18 -15.63
C VAL A 33 11.16 -24.60 -16.93
N ARG A 34 10.28 -24.19 -17.84
CA ARG A 34 10.63 -23.68 -19.16
C ARG A 34 9.90 -22.38 -19.46
N TYR A 35 10.62 -21.40 -19.99
CA TYR A 35 10.08 -20.07 -20.28
C TYR A 35 9.87 -19.88 -21.77
N SER A 36 8.60 -19.76 -22.18
CA SER A 36 8.22 -19.45 -23.56
C SER A 36 7.75 -17.99 -23.69
N ASP A 37 7.55 -17.52 -24.92
CA ASP A 37 7.11 -16.15 -25.23
C ASP A 37 7.97 -15.02 -24.62
N VAL A 38 9.26 -15.28 -24.46
CA VAL A 38 10.24 -14.37 -23.86
C VAL A 38 10.49 -13.16 -24.77
N ARG A 39 10.62 -11.96 -24.19
CA ARG A 39 10.92 -10.72 -24.92
C ARG A 39 12.09 -9.95 -24.31
N PRO A 40 12.94 -9.28 -25.12
CA PRO A 40 13.85 -8.28 -24.61
C PRO A 40 13.07 -7.08 -24.08
N ILE A 41 13.64 -6.35 -23.11
CA ILE A 41 13.03 -5.14 -22.55
C ILE A 41 13.87 -3.90 -22.79
N ILE A 42 13.19 -2.76 -22.88
CA ILE A 42 13.78 -1.43 -22.80
C ILE A 42 13.18 -0.73 -21.59
N ILE A 43 14.03 -0.17 -20.74
CA ILE A 43 13.61 0.49 -19.50
C ILE A 43 14.00 1.97 -19.57
N SER A 44 13.05 2.84 -19.24
CA SER A 44 13.27 4.27 -19.02
C SER A 44 12.88 4.62 -17.59
N GLU A 45 13.73 5.39 -16.92
CA GLU A 45 13.62 5.74 -15.50
C GLU A 45 13.43 7.26 -15.35
N GLN A 46 12.51 7.65 -14.47
CA GLN A 46 12.31 9.02 -14.00
C GLN A 46 12.25 9.00 -12.46
N VAL A 47 13.18 9.69 -11.81
CA VAL A 47 13.23 9.76 -10.34
C VAL A 47 12.20 10.78 -9.85
N GLN A 48 11.30 10.36 -8.95
CA GLN A 48 10.29 11.21 -8.31
C GLN A 48 10.65 11.43 -6.84
N GLY A 49 11.45 12.46 -6.54
CA GLY A 49 11.88 12.77 -5.16
C GLY A 49 12.95 11.81 -4.61
N SER A 50 13.08 11.73 -3.28
CA SER A 50 14.11 10.91 -2.60
C SER A 50 13.76 9.42 -2.49
N GLN A 51 12.46 9.08 -2.54
CA GLN A 51 11.94 7.72 -2.28
C GLN A 51 11.05 7.16 -3.40
N GLY A 52 10.63 7.98 -4.38
CA GLY A 52 9.77 7.59 -5.49
C GLY A 52 10.52 7.39 -6.82
N LEU A 53 10.07 6.41 -7.60
CA LEU A 53 10.61 6.02 -8.90
C LEU A 53 9.46 5.77 -9.87
N GLU A 54 9.42 6.47 -11.01
CA GLU A 54 8.57 6.08 -12.14
C GLU A 54 9.41 5.28 -13.15
N LEU A 55 8.95 4.08 -13.48
CA LEU A 55 9.63 3.16 -14.38
C LEU A 55 8.74 2.84 -15.59
N ALA A 56 9.21 3.15 -16.79
CA ALA A 56 8.56 2.77 -18.03
C ALA A 56 9.28 1.57 -18.66
N ILE A 57 8.59 0.43 -18.71
CA ILE A 57 9.08 -0.83 -19.29
C ILE A 57 8.38 -1.05 -20.63
N PHE A 58 9.14 -1.08 -21.71
CA PHE A 58 8.61 -1.36 -23.04
C PHE A 58 8.81 -2.84 -23.38
N ALA A 59 7.70 -3.56 -23.53
CA ALA A 59 7.67 -4.97 -23.89
C ALA A 59 6.35 -5.30 -24.59
N TYR A 60 6.32 -6.38 -25.39
CA TYR A 60 5.11 -6.81 -26.12
C TYR A 60 4.45 -5.71 -26.99
N GLY A 61 5.21 -4.69 -27.40
CA GLY A 61 4.71 -3.55 -28.18
C GLY A 61 3.96 -2.49 -27.38
N VAL A 62 3.95 -2.57 -26.04
CA VAL A 62 3.26 -1.62 -25.16
C VAL A 62 4.19 -1.11 -24.04
N PRO A 63 4.01 0.14 -23.56
CA PRO A 63 4.67 0.62 -22.35
C PRO A 63 3.88 0.25 -21.09
N PHE A 64 4.54 -0.38 -20.13
CA PHE A 64 4.07 -0.52 -18.76
C PHE A 64 4.68 0.62 -17.93
N ARG A 65 3.84 1.46 -17.33
CA ARG A 65 4.28 2.55 -16.44
C ARG A 65 4.05 2.13 -14.99
N LEU A 66 5.12 1.99 -14.24
CA LEU A 66 5.09 1.61 -12.83
C LEU A 66 5.39 2.84 -11.99
N VAL A 67 4.59 3.07 -10.95
CA VAL A 67 4.83 4.05 -9.90
C VAL A 67 5.33 3.28 -8.70
N LEU A 68 6.60 3.48 -8.34
CA LEU A 68 7.34 2.66 -7.39
C LEU A 68 7.85 3.50 -6.23
N GLN A 69 7.93 2.87 -5.07
CA GLN A 69 8.52 3.41 -3.85
C GLN A 69 9.54 2.41 -3.31
N LYS A 70 10.58 2.88 -2.61
CA LYS A 70 11.56 1.96 -2.03
C LYS A 70 10.93 1.06 -0.96
N ASN A 71 11.16 -0.25 -1.07
CA ASN A 71 10.83 -1.24 -0.06
C ASN A 71 12.02 -1.42 0.91
N GLU A 72 12.29 -0.40 1.71
CA GLU A 72 13.36 -0.45 2.73
C GLU A 72 13.01 -1.43 3.88
N LYS A 73 11.74 -1.83 3.99
CA LYS A 73 11.19 -2.68 5.06
C LYS A 73 11.84 -4.06 5.11
N LEU A 74 12.12 -4.69 3.96
CA LEU A 74 12.78 -5.99 3.88
C LEU A 74 14.23 -5.98 4.42
N LEU A 75 14.82 -4.80 4.60
CA LEU A 75 16.25 -4.60 4.87
C LEU A 75 16.56 -4.18 6.32
N ASN A 76 15.54 -3.77 7.08
CA ASN A 76 15.72 -3.03 8.34
C ASN A 76 16.50 -3.78 9.42
N GLN A 77 16.43 -5.12 9.47
CA GLN A 77 17.13 -5.94 10.46
C GLN A 77 18.18 -6.87 9.85
N PHE A 78 18.59 -6.63 8.60
CA PHE A 78 19.57 -7.48 7.94
C PHE A 78 20.94 -7.33 8.62
N GLN A 79 21.48 -8.43 9.16
CA GLN A 79 22.69 -8.41 10.01
C GLN A 79 23.96 -7.88 9.33
N ASN A 80 24.00 -7.78 7.99
CA ASN A 80 25.18 -7.32 7.26
C ASN A 80 24.84 -6.39 6.08
N PRO A 81 24.58 -5.09 6.35
CA PRO A 81 24.16 -4.12 5.34
C PRO A 81 25.13 -3.97 4.15
N GLU A 82 26.43 -4.20 4.37
CA GLU A 82 27.44 -4.13 3.31
C GLU A 82 27.23 -5.16 2.18
N LYS A 83 26.62 -6.32 2.49
CA LYS A 83 26.32 -7.34 1.48
C LYS A 83 25.18 -6.96 0.53
N ILE A 84 24.36 -5.98 0.90
CA ILE A 84 23.16 -5.55 0.16
C ILE A 84 23.27 -4.11 -0.37
N LYS A 85 24.43 -3.46 -0.24
CA LYS A 85 24.61 -2.06 -0.65
C LYS A 85 24.37 -1.73 -2.13
N ASN A 86 24.31 -2.74 -2.99
CA ASN A 86 24.00 -2.56 -4.42
C ASN A 86 22.58 -3.03 -4.78
N VAL A 87 21.74 -3.24 -3.78
CA VAL A 87 20.36 -3.69 -3.93
C VAL A 87 19.44 -2.54 -3.53
N GLU A 88 18.63 -2.09 -4.48
CA GLU A 88 17.49 -1.21 -4.20
C GLU A 88 16.23 -2.03 -4.45
N LEU A 89 15.38 -2.14 -3.44
CA LEU A 89 14.11 -2.86 -3.53
C LEU A 89 13.00 -1.85 -3.67
N TYR A 90 12.02 -2.17 -4.49
CA TYR A 90 10.86 -1.32 -4.72
C TYR A 90 9.56 -2.12 -4.68
N SER A 91 8.52 -1.45 -4.22
CA SER A 91 7.12 -1.87 -4.25
C SER A 91 6.27 -0.77 -4.87
N GLY A 92 5.15 -1.11 -5.49
CA GLY A 92 4.25 -0.11 -6.06
C GLY A 92 3.19 -0.75 -6.94
N GLU A 93 2.73 -0.01 -7.93
CA GLU A 93 1.63 -0.39 -8.82
C GLU A 93 1.84 0.15 -10.25
N LEU A 94 0.97 -0.25 -11.17
CA LEU A 94 0.93 0.33 -12.51
C LEU A 94 0.08 1.61 -12.49
N ALA A 95 0.58 2.66 -13.12
CA ALA A 95 -0.09 3.96 -13.19
C ALA A 95 -1.49 3.83 -13.81
N ASN A 96 -2.52 4.24 -13.07
CA ASN A 96 -3.92 4.19 -13.49
C ASN A 96 -4.47 2.78 -13.74
N VAL A 97 -3.91 1.75 -13.10
CA VAL A 97 -4.41 0.37 -13.19
C VAL A 97 -4.80 -0.12 -11.80
N PRO A 98 -6.07 0.04 -11.39
CA PRO A 98 -6.54 -0.38 -10.08
C PRO A 98 -6.32 -1.87 -9.83
N GLY A 99 -5.83 -2.23 -8.64
CA GLY A 99 -5.57 -3.63 -8.25
C GLY A 99 -4.32 -4.25 -8.91
N SER A 100 -3.55 -3.47 -9.66
CA SER A 100 -2.22 -3.85 -10.09
C SER A 100 -1.23 -3.76 -8.93
N TRP A 101 -0.11 -4.47 -9.04
CA TRP A 101 0.98 -4.35 -8.08
C TRP A 101 2.33 -4.66 -8.75
N ALA A 102 3.40 -4.16 -8.16
CA ALA A 102 4.77 -4.35 -8.61
C ALA A 102 5.71 -4.61 -7.43
N ARG A 103 6.67 -5.52 -7.64
CA ARG A 103 7.82 -5.78 -6.76
C ARG A 103 9.06 -5.85 -7.65
N ILE A 104 9.76 -4.73 -7.74
CA ILE A 104 10.89 -4.52 -8.63
C ILE A 104 12.16 -4.35 -7.81
N SER A 105 13.25 -4.96 -8.23
CA SER A 105 14.55 -4.89 -7.58
C SER A 105 15.58 -4.39 -8.58
N LYS A 106 16.35 -3.37 -8.19
CA LYS A 106 17.49 -2.85 -8.95
C LYS A 106 18.76 -3.37 -8.29
N VAL A 107 19.37 -4.36 -8.92
CA VAL A 107 20.62 -4.99 -8.45
C VAL A 107 21.76 -4.53 -9.35
N ARG A 108 22.74 -3.81 -8.78
CA ARG A 108 23.86 -3.20 -9.52
C ARG A 108 23.41 -2.40 -10.76
N GLY A 109 22.33 -1.61 -10.59
CA GLY A 109 21.78 -0.76 -11.66
C GLY A 109 20.93 -1.50 -12.70
N LYS A 110 20.70 -2.81 -12.55
CA LYS A 110 19.87 -3.61 -13.46
C LYS A 110 18.61 -4.12 -12.78
N TYR A 111 17.49 -4.07 -13.49
CA TYR A 111 16.17 -4.40 -12.94
C TYR A 111 15.83 -5.89 -13.07
N ASN A 112 15.26 -6.47 -12.02
CA ASN A 112 14.63 -7.78 -11.94
C ASN A 112 13.31 -7.64 -11.14
N GLY A 113 12.46 -8.66 -11.13
CA GLY A 113 11.29 -8.69 -10.26
C GLY A 113 10.02 -9.14 -10.97
N ALA A 114 8.87 -8.75 -10.43
CA ALA A 114 7.58 -9.08 -11.00
C ALA A 114 6.59 -7.92 -10.88
N PHE A 115 5.63 -7.86 -11.81
CA PHE A 115 4.48 -6.98 -11.70
C PHE A 115 3.24 -7.63 -12.31
N PHE A 116 2.09 -7.35 -11.71
CA PHE A 116 0.78 -7.83 -12.14
C PHE A 116 -0.02 -6.65 -12.69
N ASP A 117 -0.57 -6.78 -13.89
CA ASP A 117 -1.30 -5.70 -14.57
C ASP A 117 -2.81 -5.70 -14.29
N GLY A 118 -3.28 -6.49 -13.32
CA GLY A 118 -4.71 -6.73 -13.08
C GLY A 118 -5.24 -7.99 -13.77
N SER A 119 -4.49 -8.58 -14.72
CA SER A 119 -4.89 -9.78 -15.45
C SER A 119 -3.80 -10.82 -15.62
N GLU A 120 -2.55 -10.40 -15.84
CA GLU A 120 -1.40 -11.23 -16.13
C GLU A 120 -0.22 -10.82 -15.25
N LEU A 121 0.56 -11.82 -14.83
CA LEU A 121 1.80 -11.60 -14.10
C LEU A 121 2.99 -11.63 -15.07
N PHE A 122 3.79 -10.58 -15.01
CA PHE A 122 5.02 -10.44 -15.78
C PHE A 122 6.22 -10.60 -14.87
N LEU A 123 7.19 -11.39 -15.31
CA LEU A 123 8.45 -11.63 -14.60
C LEU A 123 9.61 -11.07 -15.40
N ILE A 124 10.54 -10.41 -14.71
CA ILE A 124 11.75 -9.81 -15.28
C ILE A 124 12.97 -10.48 -14.67
N ASP A 125 13.82 -11.02 -15.54
CA ASP A 125 15.04 -11.71 -15.15
C ASP A 125 16.24 -11.29 -15.99
N SER A 126 17.42 -11.57 -15.44
CA SER A 126 18.65 -11.57 -16.24
C SER A 126 18.64 -12.74 -17.21
N VAL A 127 19.06 -12.52 -18.46
CA VAL A 127 19.20 -13.63 -19.42
C VAL A 127 20.11 -14.71 -18.85
N GLU A 128 21.18 -14.30 -18.17
CA GLU A 128 22.17 -15.20 -17.55
C GLU A 128 21.56 -16.13 -16.49
N SER A 129 20.61 -15.65 -15.67
CA SER A 129 20.00 -16.44 -14.60
C SER A 129 19.00 -17.48 -15.09
N VAL A 130 18.42 -17.30 -16.28
CA VAL A 130 17.38 -18.19 -16.82
C VAL A 130 17.77 -18.85 -18.15
N GLN A 131 19.01 -18.65 -18.63
CA GLN A 131 19.46 -19.02 -19.98
C GLN A 131 19.18 -20.49 -20.34
N ASP A 132 19.39 -21.41 -19.40
CA ASP A 132 19.22 -22.84 -19.62
C ASP A 132 17.75 -23.29 -19.70
N LYS A 133 16.82 -22.38 -19.39
CA LYS A 133 15.36 -22.63 -19.33
C LYS A 133 14.56 -21.89 -20.41
N LEU A 134 15.22 -21.05 -21.21
CA LEU A 134 14.56 -20.31 -22.30
C LEU A 134 14.19 -21.25 -23.46
N VAL A 135 12.92 -21.27 -23.84
CA VAL A 135 12.42 -22.00 -25.01
C VAL A 135 12.35 -21.06 -26.21
N TYR A 136 13.21 -21.29 -27.19
CA TYR A 136 13.20 -20.56 -28.45
C TYR A 136 12.18 -21.19 -29.41
N THR A 137 11.04 -20.54 -29.61
CA THR A 137 10.10 -20.93 -30.68
C THR A 137 10.63 -20.45 -32.03
N GLU A 138 11.13 -21.36 -32.88
CA GLU A 138 11.36 -21.07 -34.30
C GLU A 138 10.29 -21.71 -35.19
N THR A 139 9.59 -20.87 -35.97
CA THR A 139 9.00 -21.25 -37.26
C THR A 139 9.83 -20.64 -38.38
N ARG A 140 11.05 -21.17 -38.60
CA ARG A 140 11.72 -21.31 -39.90
C ARG A 140 13.15 -21.75 -39.66
N GLY A 141 13.54 -22.84 -40.35
CA GLY A 141 14.90 -23.36 -40.30
C GLY A 141 15.94 -22.29 -40.65
N ASP A 142 17.09 -22.41 -39.99
CA ASP A 142 18.21 -21.49 -39.92
C ASP A 142 18.04 -20.38 -38.88
N LEU A 143 18.28 -20.68 -37.59
CA LEU A 143 18.94 -19.80 -36.59
C LEU A 143 19.05 -20.44 -35.17
N LYS A 144 19.78 -21.57 -35.02
CA LYS A 144 20.15 -22.14 -33.70
C LYS A 144 21.01 -21.25 -32.78
N SER A 145 21.18 -19.95 -33.06
CA SER A 145 21.98 -19.06 -32.21
C SER A 145 21.59 -17.58 -32.32
N ARG A 146 20.30 -17.23 -32.30
CA ARG A 146 19.92 -15.83 -32.10
C ARG A 146 20.11 -15.45 -30.63
N THR A 147 21.34 -15.12 -30.26
CA THR A 147 21.71 -14.59 -28.94
C THR A 147 20.84 -13.37 -28.65
N ILE A 148 20.06 -13.41 -27.57
CA ILE A 148 19.39 -12.22 -27.03
C ILE A 148 20.51 -11.23 -26.70
N LYS A 149 20.60 -10.12 -27.44
CA LYS A 149 21.64 -9.10 -27.25
C LYS A 149 21.35 -8.15 -26.07
N THR A 150 20.34 -8.46 -25.26
CA THR A 150 19.95 -7.66 -24.10
C THR A 150 20.26 -8.44 -22.83
N ASP A 151 20.65 -7.75 -21.78
CA ASP A 151 20.98 -8.38 -20.50
C ASP A 151 19.73 -8.83 -19.73
N ARG A 152 18.54 -8.37 -20.16
CA ARG A 152 17.27 -8.57 -19.49
C ARG A 152 16.18 -9.07 -20.43
N VAL A 153 15.30 -9.88 -19.87
CA VAL A 153 14.13 -10.44 -20.52
C VAL A 153 12.91 -10.31 -19.63
N ILE A 154 11.75 -10.26 -20.26
CA ILE A 154 10.44 -10.35 -19.64
C ILE A 154 9.66 -11.51 -20.25
N TYR A 155 8.87 -12.19 -19.41
CA TYR A 155 7.97 -13.24 -19.82
C TYR A 155 6.72 -13.25 -18.95
N LYS A 156 5.64 -13.83 -19.47
CA LYS A 156 4.37 -13.97 -18.76
C LYS A 156 4.38 -15.25 -17.92
N SER A 157 3.74 -15.20 -16.77
CA SER A 157 3.55 -16.37 -15.92
C SER A 157 2.79 -17.48 -16.65
N SER A 158 1.78 -17.12 -17.46
CA SER A 158 1.00 -18.04 -18.28
C SER A 158 1.79 -18.72 -19.40
N SER A 159 2.97 -18.19 -19.75
CA SER A 159 3.88 -18.75 -20.75
C SER A 159 4.96 -19.63 -20.13
N VAL A 160 4.91 -19.88 -18.82
CA VAL A 160 5.82 -20.79 -18.12
C VAL A 160 5.28 -22.21 -18.18
N GLU A 161 6.04 -23.12 -18.78
CA GLU A 161 5.72 -24.55 -18.83
C GLU A 161 6.43 -25.27 -17.68
N SER A 162 5.66 -25.92 -16.80
CA SER A 162 6.20 -26.79 -15.74
C SER A 162 5.21 -27.89 -15.38
N ASN A 163 5.71 -29.09 -15.09
CA ASN A 163 4.95 -30.17 -14.45
C ASN A 163 5.38 -30.35 -12.97
N GLY A 164 6.04 -29.34 -12.40
CA GLY A 164 6.51 -29.35 -11.02
C GLY A 164 5.35 -29.38 -10.03
N THR A 165 5.47 -30.20 -8.99
CA THR A 165 4.50 -30.31 -7.91
C THR A 165 5.10 -29.81 -6.60
N CYS A 166 4.28 -29.25 -5.72
CA CYS A 166 4.68 -28.92 -4.36
C CYS A 166 4.32 -30.06 -3.40
N GLY A 167 5.18 -30.31 -2.43
CA GLY A 167 4.97 -31.31 -1.40
C GLY A 167 4.51 -30.69 -0.09
N MET A 168 3.67 -31.41 0.65
CA MET A 168 3.24 -31.02 1.99
C MET A 168 3.49 -32.14 2.99
N HIS A 169 4.06 -31.84 4.17
CA HIS A 169 4.28 -32.84 5.22
C HIS A 169 3.68 -32.41 6.58
N VAL A 170 2.97 -33.34 7.23
CA VAL A 170 2.43 -33.17 8.60
C VAL A 170 3.29 -33.97 9.57
N SER A 171 4.04 -33.31 10.46
CA SER A 171 4.82 -34.04 11.48
C SER A 171 3.91 -34.60 12.57
N GLY A 172 3.97 -35.93 12.81
CA GLY A 172 3.28 -36.61 13.92
C GLY A 172 2.06 -37.50 13.60
N ALA A 173 1.69 -37.71 12.33
CA ALA A 173 0.53 -38.55 12.00
C ALA A 173 0.87 -40.06 11.99
N THR A 174 0.57 -40.74 13.09
CA THR A 174 -0.12 -42.04 12.94
C THR A 174 -1.54 -41.74 12.51
N ASN A 175 -2.06 -42.51 11.54
CA ASN A 175 -3.39 -42.39 10.95
C ASN A 175 -4.47 -41.78 11.89
N MET A 176 -4.79 -40.50 11.68
CA MET A 176 -6.00 -39.86 12.21
C MET A 176 -6.70 -39.13 11.06
N ALA A 177 -7.07 -39.90 10.04
CA ALA A 177 -8.26 -39.55 9.28
C ALA A 177 -9.46 -39.77 10.21
N SER A 178 -10.46 -38.87 10.20
CA SER A 178 -11.77 -38.94 10.90
C SER A 178 -11.89 -38.40 12.34
N GLY A 179 -11.45 -37.16 12.59
CA GLY A 179 -11.85 -36.44 13.82
C GLY A 179 -12.02 -34.92 13.69
N TYR A 180 -11.42 -34.31 12.66
CA TYR A 180 -11.35 -32.85 12.54
C TYR A 180 -12.55 -32.20 11.83
N GLN A 181 -13.46 -32.97 11.23
CA GLN A 181 -14.63 -32.42 10.52
C GLN A 181 -15.82 -32.05 11.42
N ALA A 182 -15.87 -32.52 12.68
CA ALA A 182 -16.98 -32.21 13.59
C ALA A 182 -16.73 -30.99 14.50
N LEU A 183 -15.51 -30.43 14.51
CA LEU A 183 -15.15 -29.25 15.30
C LEU A 183 -15.08 -27.97 14.47
N VAL A 184 -15.05 -28.10 13.14
CA VAL A 184 -14.95 -26.98 12.19
C VAL A 184 -16.31 -26.31 11.98
N GLU A 185 -17.44 -27.01 12.15
CA GLU A 185 -18.79 -26.42 12.03
C GLU A 185 -19.18 -25.52 13.23
N GLU A 186 -18.52 -25.64 14.39
CA GLU A 186 -18.82 -24.82 15.59
C GLU A 186 -17.88 -23.60 15.73
N LEU A 187 -16.78 -23.56 14.97
CA LEU A 187 -15.78 -22.47 14.97
C LEU A 187 -15.87 -21.54 13.74
N GLU A 188 -16.79 -21.82 12.81
CA GLU A 188 -17.03 -21.01 11.60
C GLU A 188 -17.82 -19.71 11.87
N THR A 189 -18.30 -19.46 13.08
CA THR A 189 -19.05 -18.24 13.43
C THR A 189 -18.24 -17.15 14.13
N ALA A 190 -16.92 -17.27 14.27
CA ALA A 190 -16.12 -16.37 15.12
C ALA A 190 -14.79 -15.87 14.53
N VAL A 191 -14.63 -15.80 13.20
CA VAL A 191 -13.42 -15.19 12.60
C VAL A 191 -13.82 -14.14 11.56
N PRO A 192 -13.51 -12.85 11.78
CA PRO A 192 -13.68 -11.82 10.77
C PRO A 192 -12.86 -12.16 9.52
N ASN A 193 -13.51 -12.04 8.37
CA ASN A 193 -12.87 -12.09 7.06
C ASN A 193 -11.65 -11.17 7.06
N ALA A 194 -10.46 -11.72 6.77
CA ALA A 194 -9.27 -10.93 6.49
C ALA A 194 -9.56 -10.04 5.27
N VAL A 195 -9.85 -8.77 5.56
CA VAL A 195 -9.92 -7.66 4.62
C VAL A 195 -8.55 -7.55 3.96
N ALA A 196 -8.52 -7.27 2.65
CA ALA A 196 -7.29 -6.92 1.94
C ALA A 196 -6.55 -5.84 2.75
N ALA A 197 -5.34 -6.16 3.20
CA ALA A 197 -4.64 -5.36 4.19
C ALA A 197 -4.17 -4.06 3.55
N SER A 198 -4.79 -2.94 3.92
CA SER A 198 -4.11 -1.65 3.89
C SER A 198 -2.98 -1.71 4.94
N SER A 199 -1.74 -1.88 4.47
CA SER A 199 -0.49 -1.97 5.25
C SER A 199 -0.42 -3.13 6.25
N ALA A 200 0.43 -4.12 5.98
CA ALA A 200 0.77 -5.16 6.94
C ALA A 200 1.28 -4.56 8.27
N THR A 201 0.59 -4.89 9.36
CA THR A 201 0.92 -4.48 10.75
C THR A 201 1.59 -5.60 11.54
N LEU A 202 1.84 -6.74 10.90
CA LEU A 202 2.51 -7.89 11.48
C LEU A 202 3.82 -8.13 10.74
N GLU A 203 4.83 -8.65 11.43
CA GLU A 203 6.15 -8.97 10.85
C GLU A 203 6.63 -10.32 11.37
N ILE A 204 7.27 -11.11 10.50
CA ILE A 204 7.96 -12.34 10.88
C ILE A 204 9.43 -12.31 10.45
N ASN A 205 10.30 -12.77 11.35
CA ASN A 205 11.71 -12.96 11.06
C ASN A 205 11.94 -14.25 10.28
N VAL A 206 12.75 -14.15 9.22
CA VAL A 206 13.09 -15.28 8.36
C VAL A 206 14.60 -15.37 8.19
N VAL A 207 15.12 -16.59 8.23
CA VAL A 207 16.50 -16.93 7.84
C VAL A 207 16.47 -17.70 6.54
N ILE A 208 17.25 -17.26 5.56
CA ILE A 208 17.43 -17.99 4.30
C ILE A 208 18.77 -18.71 4.31
N VAL A 209 18.78 -19.97 3.91
CA VAL A 209 20.00 -20.76 3.70
C VAL A 209 20.11 -21.09 2.22
N THR A 210 21.32 -20.97 1.65
CA THR A 210 21.59 -21.37 0.26
C THR A 210 22.64 -22.46 0.22
N ASP A 211 22.37 -23.52 -0.54
CA ASP A 211 23.33 -24.61 -0.75
C ASP A 211 24.34 -24.29 -1.86
N THR A 212 25.39 -25.10 -1.98
CA THR A 212 26.47 -24.85 -2.94
C THR A 212 25.99 -24.89 -4.40
N GLU A 213 24.97 -25.69 -4.69
CA GLU A 213 24.36 -25.84 -6.01
C GLU A 213 23.55 -24.60 -6.37
N TYR A 214 22.78 -24.04 -5.42
CA TYR A 214 22.10 -22.77 -5.63
C TYR A 214 23.12 -21.67 -5.91
N ALA A 215 24.16 -21.58 -5.06
CA ALA A 215 25.23 -20.60 -5.24
C ALA A 215 25.93 -20.74 -6.60
N SER A 216 26.07 -21.97 -7.12
CA SER A 216 26.66 -22.23 -8.44
C SER A 216 25.72 -21.89 -9.61
N SER A 217 24.40 -21.88 -9.37
CA SER A 217 23.40 -21.52 -10.39
C SER A 217 23.19 -20.02 -10.53
N VAL A 218 23.62 -19.23 -9.53
CA VAL A 218 23.53 -17.77 -9.55
C VAL A 218 24.79 -17.21 -10.19
N ALA A 219 24.63 -16.52 -11.32
CA ALA A 219 25.76 -15.91 -12.01
C ALA A 219 26.34 -14.66 -11.31
N GLY A 220 25.54 -14.05 -10.44
CA GLY A 220 25.90 -12.86 -9.67
C GLY A 220 26.16 -13.13 -8.19
N ASN A 221 25.85 -12.14 -7.35
CA ASN A 221 25.92 -12.30 -5.91
C ASN A 221 24.66 -13.01 -5.40
N VAL A 222 24.86 -14.14 -4.71
CA VAL A 222 23.78 -14.98 -4.16
C VAL A 222 22.87 -14.21 -3.20
N THR A 223 23.43 -13.36 -2.34
CA THR A 223 22.65 -12.57 -1.38
C THR A 223 21.73 -11.60 -2.13
N GLU A 224 22.24 -10.92 -3.14
CA GLU A 224 21.46 -9.95 -3.91
C GLU A 224 20.31 -10.61 -4.69
N GLU A 225 20.55 -11.79 -5.27
CA GLU A 225 19.52 -12.56 -5.99
C GLU A 225 18.41 -13.05 -5.04
N VAL A 226 18.79 -13.60 -3.88
CA VAL A 226 17.81 -14.01 -2.84
C VAL A 226 16.97 -12.81 -2.39
N MET A 227 17.58 -11.63 -2.18
CA MET A 227 16.83 -10.43 -1.81
C MET A 227 15.84 -10.00 -2.90
N SER A 228 16.23 -10.12 -4.17
CA SER A 228 15.33 -9.84 -5.30
C SER A 228 14.11 -10.78 -5.30
N GLN A 229 14.31 -12.06 -5.03
CA GLN A 229 13.21 -13.04 -4.94
C GLN A 229 12.34 -12.80 -3.70
N MET A 230 12.96 -12.54 -2.54
CA MET A 230 12.22 -12.30 -1.29
C MET A 230 11.41 -11.00 -1.33
N ASN A 231 11.77 -10.00 -2.14
CA ASN A 231 10.93 -8.82 -2.36
C ASN A 231 9.57 -9.18 -3.01
N ILE A 232 9.53 -10.20 -3.87
CA ILE A 232 8.29 -10.72 -4.44
C ILE A 232 7.50 -11.49 -3.36
N VAL A 233 8.17 -12.34 -2.59
CA VAL A 233 7.53 -13.12 -1.51
C VAL A 233 6.92 -12.19 -0.45
N ASP A 234 7.67 -11.20 0.04
CA ASP A 234 7.17 -10.18 0.97
C ASP A 234 5.95 -9.46 0.38
N GLY A 235 5.97 -9.12 -0.92
CA GLY A 235 4.80 -8.53 -1.57
C GLY A 235 3.55 -9.40 -1.52
N ILE A 236 3.68 -10.70 -1.76
CA ILE A 236 2.54 -11.62 -1.71
C ILE A 236 1.96 -11.69 -0.29
N PHE A 237 2.81 -11.80 0.73
CA PHE A 237 2.37 -11.95 2.13
C PHE A 237 1.90 -10.63 2.74
N SER A 238 2.60 -9.53 2.52
CA SER A 238 2.23 -8.23 3.08
C SER A 238 0.89 -7.73 2.55
N GLU A 239 0.61 -7.92 1.26
CA GLU A 239 -0.63 -7.43 0.63
C GLU A 239 -1.85 -8.34 0.93
N GLN A 240 -1.64 -9.66 1.04
CA GLN A 240 -2.77 -10.61 1.11
C GLN A 240 -2.99 -11.23 2.49
N ILE A 241 -1.95 -11.30 3.31
CA ILE A 241 -1.97 -11.93 4.65
C ILE A 241 -1.78 -10.87 5.74
N GLY A 242 -1.26 -9.68 5.41
CA GLY A 242 -0.98 -8.62 6.37
C GLY A 242 0.28 -8.86 7.21
N VAL A 243 1.18 -9.74 6.74
CA VAL A 243 2.45 -10.08 7.41
C VAL A 243 3.63 -9.70 6.51
N HIS A 244 4.49 -8.79 6.98
CA HIS A 244 5.77 -8.49 6.37
C HIS A 244 6.77 -9.62 6.63
N ILE A 245 7.51 -9.97 5.60
CA ILE A 245 8.63 -10.91 5.71
C ILE A 245 9.89 -10.10 5.96
N ASN A 246 10.55 -10.30 7.10
CA ASN A 246 11.80 -9.61 7.43
C ASN A 246 12.97 -10.59 7.36
N ILE A 247 13.90 -10.36 6.43
CA ILE A 247 15.08 -11.21 6.26
C ILE A 247 16.15 -10.80 7.27
N THR A 248 16.34 -11.61 8.30
CA THR A 248 17.35 -11.33 9.34
C THR A 248 18.74 -11.76 8.90
N ASN A 249 18.86 -12.86 8.15
CA ASN A 249 20.14 -13.38 7.68
C ASN A 249 20.00 -14.23 6.40
N ILE A 250 21.03 -14.18 5.54
CA ILE A 250 21.21 -15.07 4.40
C ILE A 250 22.52 -15.84 4.58
N MET A 251 22.40 -17.13 4.83
CA MET A 251 23.50 -18.05 5.09
C MET A 251 23.86 -18.83 3.82
N GLN A 252 24.87 -18.35 3.11
CA GLN A 252 25.45 -19.09 1.98
C GLN A 252 26.44 -20.14 2.48
N LEU A 253 26.15 -21.41 2.21
CA LEU A 253 26.99 -22.53 2.63
C LEU A 253 28.24 -22.64 1.75
N SER A 254 29.41 -22.79 2.37
CA SER A 254 30.66 -23.12 1.68
C SER A 254 30.79 -24.63 1.38
N SER A 255 30.03 -25.45 2.10
CA SER A 255 29.87 -26.90 1.91
C SER A 255 28.50 -27.32 2.44
N ASN A 256 27.85 -28.27 1.77
CA ASN A 256 26.49 -28.71 2.12
C ASN A 256 26.42 -29.52 3.42
N GLY A 257 27.53 -30.08 3.91
CA GLY A 257 27.50 -30.94 5.09
C GLY A 257 26.50 -32.10 4.94
N SER A 258 25.47 -32.15 5.79
CA SER A 258 24.38 -33.14 5.76
C SER A 258 23.30 -32.88 4.71
N LEU A 259 23.30 -31.71 4.05
CA LEU A 259 22.27 -31.28 3.09
C LEU A 259 22.58 -31.76 1.66
N THR A 260 22.83 -33.06 1.50
CA THR A 260 23.27 -33.67 0.22
C THR A 260 22.18 -34.49 -0.47
N SER A 261 21.09 -34.84 0.22
CA SER A 261 19.98 -35.60 -0.36
C SER A 261 19.30 -34.85 -1.50
N THR A 262 18.93 -35.55 -2.57
CA THR A 262 18.00 -35.06 -3.61
C THR A 262 16.56 -35.55 -3.36
N ASP A 263 16.32 -36.44 -2.41
CA ASP A 263 14.96 -36.80 -1.99
C ASP A 263 14.38 -35.65 -1.13
N PRO A 264 13.22 -35.06 -1.51
CA PRO A 264 12.69 -33.86 -0.85
C PRO A 264 12.44 -34.03 0.65
N LEU A 265 11.88 -35.17 1.07
CA LEU A 265 11.54 -35.43 2.47
C LEU A 265 12.80 -35.60 3.33
N ASN A 266 13.76 -36.38 2.84
CA ASN A 266 15.04 -36.54 3.53
C ASN A 266 15.82 -35.23 3.59
N LEU A 267 15.78 -34.41 2.53
CA LEU A 267 16.43 -33.10 2.53
C LEU A 267 15.75 -32.14 3.51
N LEU A 268 14.41 -32.11 3.57
CA LEU A 268 13.65 -31.30 4.52
C LEU A 268 13.95 -31.69 5.97
N SER A 269 14.01 -33.00 6.27
CA SER A 269 14.37 -33.49 7.60
C SER A 269 15.83 -33.14 7.96
N ASN A 270 16.77 -33.26 7.03
CA ASN A 270 18.16 -32.89 7.27
C ASN A 270 18.31 -31.38 7.46
N PHE A 271 17.55 -30.57 6.72
CA PHE A 271 17.53 -29.12 6.84
C PHE A 271 16.94 -28.66 8.17
N GLN A 272 15.85 -29.30 8.62
CA GLN A 272 15.30 -29.09 9.95
C GLN A 272 16.36 -29.32 11.06
N ALA A 273 17.09 -30.44 10.99
CA ALA A 273 18.15 -30.75 11.95
C ALA A 273 19.31 -29.73 11.88
N TYR A 274 19.66 -29.28 10.68
CA TYR A 274 20.65 -28.22 10.47
C TYR A 274 20.21 -26.91 11.15
N VAL A 275 18.99 -26.43 10.88
CA VAL A 275 18.44 -25.20 11.47
C VAL A 275 18.43 -25.28 12.99
N ASN A 276 17.89 -26.36 13.55
CA ASN A 276 17.82 -26.54 15.01
C ASN A 276 19.19 -26.55 15.69
N SER A 277 20.25 -27.00 15.01
CA SER A 277 21.59 -27.08 15.58
C SER A 277 22.46 -25.84 15.32
N GLN A 278 22.33 -25.20 14.16
CA GLN A 278 23.22 -24.12 13.72
C GLN A 278 22.59 -22.72 13.79
N VAL A 279 21.26 -22.63 13.71
CA VAL A 279 20.52 -21.36 13.63
C VAL A 279 19.64 -21.14 14.87
N GLY A 280 19.10 -22.22 15.43
CA GLY A 280 18.08 -22.17 16.49
C GLY A 280 16.67 -22.15 15.90
N ASN A 281 15.75 -21.42 16.53
CA ASN A 281 14.38 -21.23 16.04
C ASN A 281 14.19 -19.76 15.61
N PRO A 282 14.46 -19.42 14.34
CA PRO A 282 14.38 -18.04 13.87
C PRO A 282 12.95 -17.53 13.62
N GLY A 283 11.93 -18.31 13.98
CA GLY A 283 10.54 -18.10 13.57
C GLY A 283 10.20 -18.89 12.31
N LEU A 284 10.97 -18.67 11.23
CA LEU A 284 10.90 -19.43 9.98
C LEU A 284 12.28 -19.51 9.32
N ALA A 285 12.66 -20.67 8.79
CA ALA A 285 13.88 -20.82 7.99
C ALA A 285 13.61 -21.53 6.67
N HIS A 286 14.23 -21.08 5.58
CA HIS A 286 13.97 -21.64 4.25
C HIS A 286 15.26 -21.96 3.50
N LEU A 287 15.31 -23.12 2.86
CA LEU A 287 16.44 -23.54 2.02
C LEU A 287 16.15 -23.24 0.55
N PHE A 288 16.95 -22.35 -0.03
CA PHE A 288 17.04 -22.20 -1.48
C PHE A 288 18.08 -23.19 -2.00
N THR A 289 17.63 -24.22 -2.71
CA THR A 289 18.49 -25.27 -3.24
C THR A 289 18.60 -25.19 -4.77
N GLY A 290 19.80 -25.42 -5.29
CA GLY A 290 20.05 -25.62 -6.72
C GLY A 290 19.99 -27.09 -7.14
N LYS A 291 19.70 -28.01 -6.21
CA LYS A 291 19.59 -29.43 -6.53
C LYS A 291 18.38 -29.70 -7.40
N ASN A 292 18.52 -30.66 -8.30
CA ASN A 292 17.37 -31.26 -8.96
C ASN A 292 16.77 -32.31 -8.02
N LEU A 293 15.63 -31.98 -7.41
CA LEU A 293 14.94 -32.86 -6.48
C LEU A 293 14.36 -34.07 -7.20
N SER A 294 14.27 -35.18 -6.48
CA SER A 294 13.83 -36.46 -7.04
C SER A 294 12.33 -36.44 -7.31
N GLY A 295 11.92 -36.95 -8.48
CA GLY A 295 10.52 -36.94 -8.90
C GLY A 295 10.11 -35.59 -9.50
N ASN A 296 8.84 -35.21 -9.28
CA ASN A 296 8.31 -33.95 -9.80
C ASN A 296 8.31 -32.81 -8.76
N THR A 297 8.77 -33.07 -7.54
CA THR A 297 8.71 -32.11 -6.43
C THR A 297 9.66 -30.93 -6.67
N VAL A 298 9.17 -29.69 -6.61
CA VAL A 298 9.98 -28.46 -6.77
C VAL A 298 10.04 -27.61 -5.50
N GLY A 299 9.28 -27.98 -4.47
CA GLY A 299 9.30 -27.40 -3.14
C GLY A 299 8.62 -28.33 -2.15
N ILE A 300 9.01 -28.22 -0.88
CA ILE A 300 8.35 -28.93 0.21
C ILE A 300 8.50 -28.18 1.52
N ALA A 301 7.44 -28.15 2.32
CA ALA A 301 7.43 -27.55 3.64
C ALA A 301 6.54 -28.31 4.64
N TYR A 302 6.79 -28.09 5.93
CA TYR A 302 5.91 -28.58 6.98
C TYR A 302 4.68 -27.69 7.14
N LEU A 303 3.50 -28.32 7.22
CA LEU A 303 2.23 -27.60 7.37
C LEU A 303 2.05 -27.07 8.79
N ASN A 304 1.71 -25.78 8.91
CA ASN A 304 1.33 -25.11 10.16
C ASN A 304 2.39 -25.25 11.26
N ARG A 305 3.58 -24.68 11.03
CA ARG A 305 4.76 -24.82 11.92
C ARG A 305 5.52 -23.52 12.14
N LEU A 306 4.86 -22.37 12.00
CA LEU A 306 5.45 -21.09 12.42
C LEU A 306 5.95 -21.18 13.87
N CYS A 307 7.11 -20.57 14.11
CA CYS A 307 7.72 -20.49 15.44
C CYS A 307 8.06 -21.83 16.09
N HIS A 308 8.14 -22.91 15.31
CA HIS A 308 8.46 -24.25 15.79
C HIS A 308 9.80 -24.73 15.23
N SER A 309 10.42 -25.72 15.87
CA SER A 309 11.55 -26.49 15.32
C SER A 309 11.27 -27.23 14.00
N TYR A 310 10.04 -27.16 13.48
CA TYR A 310 9.64 -27.66 12.16
C TYR A 310 9.21 -26.50 11.23
N GLY A 311 9.43 -25.24 11.63
CA GLY A 311 9.18 -24.04 10.81
C GLY A 311 10.23 -23.91 9.72
N VAL A 312 10.32 -24.95 8.88
CA VAL A 312 11.25 -25.02 7.77
C VAL A 312 10.55 -25.46 6.49
N GLY A 313 11.10 -24.98 5.37
CA GLY A 313 10.74 -25.37 4.02
C GLY A 313 11.97 -25.35 3.12
N LEU A 314 11.81 -25.86 1.90
CA LEU A 314 12.83 -25.75 0.87
C LEU A 314 12.20 -25.58 -0.52
N THR A 315 12.92 -24.88 -1.40
CA THR A 315 12.51 -24.61 -2.77
C THR A 315 13.67 -24.88 -3.72
N GLN A 316 13.40 -25.62 -4.80
CA GLN A 316 14.29 -25.75 -5.94
C GLN A 316 14.29 -24.43 -6.73
N ALA A 317 15.18 -23.53 -6.34
CA ALA A 317 15.25 -22.18 -6.89
C ALA A 317 16.34 -22.00 -7.96
N GLY A 318 17.23 -22.99 -8.14
CA GLY A 318 18.35 -22.91 -9.07
C GLY A 318 17.92 -22.63 -10.51
N GLY A 319 18.41 -21.53 -11.08
CA GLY A 319 18.09 -21.08 -12.44
C GLY A 319 16.62 -20.70 -12.68
N ASN A 320 15.81 -20.55 -11.62
CA ASN A 320 14.38 -20.20 -11.73
C ASN A 320 14.12 -18.68 -11.66
N GLY A 321 15.15 -17.84 -11.42
CA GLY A 321 14.99 -16.39 -11.39
C GLY A 321 13.82 -15.93 -10.51
N ALA A 322 13.08 -14.91 -10.96
CA ALA A 322 11.89 -14.39 -10.29
C ALA A 322 10.78 -15.44 -10.10
N PHE A 323 10.67 -16.44 -10.99
CA PHE A 323 9.68 -17.52 -10.86
C PHE A 323 9.94 -18.40 -9.63
N GLY A 324 11.20 -18.54 -9.20
CA GLY A 324 11.57 -19.25 -7.98
C GLY A 324 10.93 -18.66 -6.72
N ALA A 325 10.63 -17.35 -6.72
CA ALA A 325 9.94 -16.69 -5.62
C ALA A 325 8.50 -17.17 -5.44
N LEU A 326 7.82 -17.57 -6.53
CA LEU A 326 6.44 -18.09 -6.45
C LEU A 326 6.40 -19.46 -5.77
N ILE A 327 7.38 -20.30 -6.08
CA ILE A 327 7.53 -21.60 -5.40
C ILE A 327 7.85 -21.36 -3.92
N ALA A 328 8.77 -20.44 -3.59
CA ALA A 328 9.06 -20.11 -2.20
C ALA A 328 7.82 -19.57 -1.46
N ALA A 329 7.02 -18.71 -2.10
CA ALA A 329 5.79 -18.19 -1.52
C ALA A 329 4.76 -19.30 -1.24
N HIS A 330 4.64 -20.29 -2.12
CA HIS A 330 3.81 -21.48 -1.90
C HIS A 330 4.26 -22.25 -0.65
N GLU A 331 5.56 -22.53 -0.54
CA GLU A 331 6.10 -23.28 0.60
C GLU A 331 5.97 -22.50 1.93
N PHE A 332 6.11 -21.17 1.90
CA PHE A 332 5.79 -20.34 3.05
C PHE A 332 4.31 -20.48 3.41
N GLY A 333 3.41 -20.52 2.42
CA GLY A 333 1.98 -20.75 2.62
C GLY A 333 1.70 -22.00 3.46
N HIS A 334 2.39 -23.11 3.18
CA HIS A 334 2.33 -24.31 4.02
C HIS A 334 2.81 -24.07 5.45
N ASN A 335 3.96 -23.43 5.65
CA ASN A 335 4.43 -23.13 7.01
C ASN A 335 3.45 -22.25 7.79
N PHE A 336 2.79 -21.31 7.10
CA PHE A 336 1.71 -20.45 7.60
C PHE A 336 0.37 -21.16 7.77
N GLY A 337 0.23 -22.41 7.32
CA GLY A 337 -0.93 -23.27 7.60
C GLY A 337 -1.90 -23.48 6.43
N ALA A 338 -1.64 -22.94 5.25
CA ALA A 338 -2.45 -23.24 4.07
C ALA A 338 -2.15 -24.66 3.54
N PRO A 339 -3.13 -25.56 3.46
CA PRO A 339 -2.99 -26.80 2.69
C PRO A 339 -3.20 -26.52 1.19
N HIS A 340 -3.03 -27.54 0.35
CA HIS A 340 -3.23 -27.37 -1.09
C HIS A 340 -4.67 -27.01 -1.46
N ASP A 341 -4.84 -26.08 -2.40
CA ASP A 341 -6.09 -25.87 -3.12
C ASP A 341 -6.28 -26.97 -4.17
N ASN A 342 -7.52 -27.33 -4.51
CA ASN A 342 -7.82 -28.27 -5.62
C ASN A 342 -7.19 -29.68 -5.46
N GLU A 343 -6.89 -30.10 -4.23
CA GLU A 343 -6.36 -31.43 -3.94
C GLU A 343 -7.37 -32.27 -3.15
N SER A 344 -7.65 -33.47 -3.64
CA SER A 344 -8.55 -34.41 -2.95
C SER A 344 -8.04 -34.74 -1.55
N GLY A 345 -8.88 -34.53 -0.54
CA GLY A 345 -8.53 -34.78 0.87
C GLY A 345 -7.89 -33.58 1.59
N SER A 346 -7.62 -32.49 0.88
CA SER A 346 -7.26 -31.21 1.50
C SER A 346 -8.49 -30.51 2.09
N ALA A 347 -8.28 -29.67 3.12
CA ALA A 347 -9.31 -28.76 3.62
C ALA A 347 -9.77 -27.74 2.56
N CYS A 348 -8.96 -27.50 1.53
CA CYS A 348 -9.26 -26.61 0.40
C CYS A 348 -9.52 -27.37 -0.92
N ALA A 349 -10.00 -28.62 -0.83
CA ALA A 349 -10.24 -29.48 -1.99
C ALA A 349 -11.22 -28.89 -3.03
N SER A 350 -12.20 -28.09 -2.60
CA SER A 350 -13.20 -27.47 -3.49
C SER A 350 -12.73 -26.18 -4.15
N THR A 351 -11.56 -25.65 -3.76
CA THR A 351 -11.02 -24.42 -4.36
C THR A 351 -10.55 -24.70 -5.80
N PRO A 352 -10.81 -23.81 -6.78
CA PRO A 352 -10.23 -23.92 -8.13
C PRO A 352 -8.70 -23.91 -8.14
N GLY A 353 -8.07 -24.70 -9.03
CA GLY A 353 -6.60 -24.81 -9.15
C GLY A 353 -5.87 -23.62 -9.79
N ILE A 354 -6.41 -22.40 -9.68
CA ILE A 354 -5.85 -21.16 -10.27
C ILE A 354 -5.10 -20.29 -9.25
N TYR A 355 -5.11 -20.68 -7.98
CA TYR A 355 -4.48 -19.94 -6.88
C TYR A 355 -3.09 -20.48 -6.58
N LEU A 356 -2.32 -19.70 -5.82
CA LEU A 356 -0.94 -19.96 -5.45
C LEU A 356 -0.77 -21.34 -4.80
N MET A 357 -1.71 -21.79 -3.98
CA MET A 357 -1.63 -23.06 -3.24
C MET A 357 -2.08 -24.30 -4.03
N ASN A 358 -2.27 -24.21 -5.35
CA ASN A 358 -2.51 -25.39 -6.19
C ASN A 358 -1.30 -26.35 -6.11
N PRO A 359 -1.48 -27.68 -5.99
CA PRO A 359 -0.38 -28.64 -5.84
C PRO A 359 0.54 -28.72 -7.06
N ILE A 360 0.06 -28.24 -8.21
CA ILE A 360 0.84 -28.08 -9.45
C ILE A 360 1.11 -26.59 -9.66
N ILE A 361 2.37 -26.23 -9.86
CA ILE A 361 2.76 -24.83 -10.07
C ILE A 361 2.03 -24.25 -11.28
N ASN A 362 1.37 -23.12 -11.10
CA ASN A 362 0.53 -22.46 -12.11
C ASN A 362 0.89 -20.99 -12.36
N GLY A 363 1.96 -20.48 -11.72
CA GLY A 363 2.40 -19.08 -11.86
C GLY A 363 1.54 -18.05 -11.13
N SER A 364 0.55 -18.48 -10.35
CA SER A 364 -0.30 -17.58 -9.56
C SER A 364 0.46 -16.97 -8.38
N THR A 365 0.08 -15.74 -8.02
CA THR A 365 0.57 -15.01 -6.86
C THR A 365 -0.50 -14.84 -5.79
N SER A 366 -1.72 -15.30 -6.05
CA SER A 366 -2.88 -15.04 -5.20
C SER A 366 -3.21 -16.23 -4.32
N PHE A 367 -3.32 -16.03 -3.00
CA PHE A 367 -3.93 -17.00 -2.11
C PHE A 367 -5.44 -17.08 -2.38
N SER A 368 -6.01 -18.28 -2.30
CA SER A 368 -7.46 -18.45 -2.28
C SER A 368 -8.05 -17.94 -0.97
N GLN A 369 -9.36 -17.70 -0.93
CA GLN A 369 -10.03 -17.38 0.34
C GLN A 369 -9.90 -18.53 1.35
N CYS A 370 -9.96 -19.78 0.87
CA CYS A 370 -9.74 -20.94 1.74
C CYS A 370 -8.35 -20.93 2.35
N SER A 371 -7.30 -20.73 1.53
CA SER A 371 -5.92 -20.61 1.99
C SER A 371 -5.77 -19.52 3.07
N ARG A 372 -6.35 -18.33 2.85
CA ARG A 372 -6.33 -17.24 3.85
C ARG A 372 -7.03 -17.64 5.16
N ASN A 373 -8.17 -18.32 5.08
CA ASN A 373 -8.90 -18.80 6.25
C ASN A 373 -8.09 -19.83 7.06
N GLN A 374 -7.29 -20.67 6.40
CA GLN A 374 -6.40 -21.63 7.06
C GLN A 374 -5.15 -20.95 7.65
N ILE A 375 -4.66 -19.88 7.03
CA ILE A 375 -3.48 -19.12 7.50
C ILE A 375 -3.79 -18.30 8.76
N GLY A 376 -4.95 -17.64 8.81
CA GLY A 376 -5.31 -16.70 9.89
C GLY A 376 -5.10 -17.24 11.30
N PRO A 377 -5.62 -18.43 11.66
CA PRO A 377 -5.41 -19.03 12.98
C PRO A 377 -3.93 -19.27 13.31
N SER A 378 -3.13 -19.70 12.34
CA SER A 378 -1.70 -19.95 12.54
C SER A 378 -0.94 -18.66 12.75
N VAL A 379 -1.28 -17.59 12.02
CA VAL A 379 -0.70 -16.24 12.21
C VAL A 379 -1.05 -15.70 13.59
N ASN A 380 -2.31 -15.82 14.02
CA ASN A 380 -2.76 -15.32 15.31
C ASN A 380 -2.14 -16.08 16.49
N ALA A 381 -1.82 -17.36 16.32
CA ALA A 381 -1.18 -18.19 17.35
C ALA A 381 0.36 -18.10 17.35
N ALA A 382 0.97 -17.51 16.32
CA ALA A 382 2.41 -17.51 16.12
C ALA A 382 3.13 -16.50 17.03
N GLN A 383 3.84 -16.98 18.05
CA GLN A 383 4.59 -16.14 19.01
C GLN A 383 5.78 -15.37 18.42
N CYS A 384 6.26 -15.77 17.25
CA CYS A 384 7.37 -15.15 16.53
C CYS A 384 6.90 -14.09 15.51
N ILE A 385 5.58 -13.91 15.36
CA ILE A 385 5.02 -12.79 14.61
C ILE A 385 4.87 -11.62 15.58
N GLY A 386 5.61 -10.55 15.31
CA GLY A 386 5.56 -9.32 16.08
C GLY A 386 4.60 -8.31 15.49
N SER A 387 4.07 -7.41 16.32
CA SER A 387 3.42 -6.20 15.84
C SER A 387 4.46 -5.24 15.26
N PHE A 388 4.22 -4.80 14.04
CA PHE A 388 5.00 -3.76 13.37
C PHE A 388 4.14 -2.51 13.27
N THR A 389 4.71 -1.35 13.61
CA THR A 389 4.07 -0.05 13.40
C THR A 389 4.74 0.62 12.20
N PRO A 390 4.16 0.55 10.99
CA PRO A 390 4.69 1.26 9.83
C PRO A 390 4.88 2.76 10.12
N VAL A 391 6.06 3.30 9.83
CA VAL A 391 6.28 4.76 9.72
C VAL A 391 5.44 5.33 8.57
N PRO A 392 5.10 6.63 8.59
CA PRO A 392 4.40 7.27 7.48
C PRO A 392 5.26 7.24 6.23
N LEU A 393 4.65 7.25 5.06
CA LEU A 393 5.30 7.33 3.75
C LEU A 393 4.42 8.14 2.80
N PHE A 394 4.92 9.25 2.25
CA PHE A 394 4.14 10.10 1.35
C PHE A 394 3.65 9.35 0.10
N THR A 395 2.36 9.53 -0.23
CA THR A 395 1.70 8.99 -1.42
C THR A 395 1.28 10.08 -2.40
N SER A 396 1.10 11.32 -1.94
CA SER A 396 0.74 12.47 -2.78
C SER A 396 1.91 13.01 -3.60
N VAL A 397 1.65 13.53 -4.81
CA VAL A 397 2.68 14.08 -5.71
C VAL A 397 2.52 15.60 -5.86
N PRO A 398 3.52 16.42 -5.51
CA PRO A 398 3.39 17.87 -5.53
C PRO A 398 3.48 18.48 -6.94
N SER A 399 2.70 19.51 -7.21
CA SER A 399 2.84 20.37 -8.39
C SER A 399 4.10 21.24 -8.28
N ILE A 400 4.92 21.27 -9.32
CA ILE A 400 6.20 22.02 -9.30
C ILE A 400 6.10 23.44 -9.87
N THR A 401 4.89 23.97 -10.06
CA THR A 401 4.66 25.32 -10.62
C THR A 401 3.59 26.09 -9.86
N ALA A 402 3.81 27.37 -9.62
CA ALA A 402 2.82 28.29 -9.04
C ALA A 402 2.89 29.66 -9.74
N ARG A 403 1.86 30.49 -9.59
CA ARG A 403 1.83 31.84 -10.15
C ARG A 403 1.53 32.87 -9.07
N VAL A 404 2.24 34.00 -9.11
CA VAL A 404 1.98 35.12 -8.19
C VAL A 404 0.53 35.55 -8.26
N GLY A 405 -0.10 35.71 -7.09
CA GLY A 405 -1.48 36.13 -6.93
C GLY A 405 -2.54 35.02 -7.10
N LEU A 406 -2.17 33.79 -7.47
CA LEU A 406 -3.09 32.66 -7.56
C LEU A 406 -2.82 31.64 -6.43
N PRO A 407 -3.86 30.96 -5.90
CA PRO A 407 -3.67 29.85 -4.98
C PRO A 407 -2.81 28.75 -5.61
N TYR A 408 -1.80 28.30 -4.87
CA TYR A 408 -1.00 27.13 -5.22
C TYR A 408 -1.82 25.85 -4.98
N ILE A 409 -1.74 24.93 -5.94
CA ILE A 409 -2.37 23.63 -5.86
C ILE A 409 -1.28 22.59 -5.60
N TYR A 410 -1.27 21.98 -4.42
CA TYR A 410 -0.22 21.01 -4.06
C TYR A 410 -0.38 19.70 -4.83
N ASP A 411 -1.53 19.05 -4.74
CA ASP A 411 -1.92 17.85 -5.50
C ASP A 411 -3.40 18.03 -5.94
N ALA A 412 -4.06 17.00 -6.46
CA ALA A 412 -5.44 17.04 -6.96
C ALA A 412 -6.45 17.64 -5.97
N ASP A 413 -6.21 17.54 -4.66
CA ASP A 413 -7.10 17.97 -3.58
C ASP A 413 -6.48 19.01 -2.62
N ASN A 414 -5.27 19.51 -2.93
CA ASN A 414 -4.45 20.38 -2.07
C ASN A 414 -3.97 19.75 -0.75
N ARG A 415 -3.97 18.43 -0.59
CA ARG A 415 -3.46 17.78 0.62
C ARG A 415 -2.23 16.94 0.34
N ALA A 416 -1.34 16.93 1.32
CA ALA A 416 -0.32 15.91 1.42
C ALA A 416 -0.92 14.66 2.07
N SER A 417 -0.67 13.51 1.47
CA SER A 417 -1.18 12.21 1.89
C SER A 417 -0.03 11.25 2.09
N ALA A 418 -0.18 10.33 3.04
CA ALA A 418 0.83 9.34 3.38
C ALA A 418 0.18 8.04 3.85
N ALA A 419 0.76 6.90 3.49
CA ALA A 419 0.41 5.60 4.01
C ALA A 419 1.22 5.30 5.28
N GLY A 420 0.70 4.48 6.19
CA GLY A 420 1.39 4.10 7.43
C GLY A 420 0.42 3.88 8.59
N SER A 421 0.95 3.70 9.79
CA SER A 421 0.09 3.55 10.98
C SER A 421 -0.56 4.88 11.35
N ASN A 422 -1.86 4.85 11.61
CA ASN A 422 -2.59 6.01 12.11
C ASN A 422 -2.40 6.21 13.62
N PRO A 423 -2.51 7.45 14.14
CA PRO A 423 -2.74 8.68 13.38
C PRO A 423 -1.45 9.19 12.69
N ILE A 424 -1.57 9.56 11.41
CA ILE A 424 -0.52 10.30 10.69
C ILE A 424 -0.81 11.79 10.79
N THR A 425 0.22 12.57 11.13
CA THR A 425 0.17 14.03 11.21
C THR A 425 1.14 14.65 10.21
N PHE A 426 0.80 15.81 9.66
CA PHE A 426 1.63 16.51 8.68
C PHE A 426 2.12 17.85 9.21
N SER A 427 3.33 18.24 8.79
CA SER A 427 3.89 19.54 9.13
C SER A 427 4.78 20.09 8.02
N LEU A 428 4.88 21.43 7.94
CA LEU A 428 5.78 22.12 7.03
C LEU A 428 7.13 22.33 7.73
N ASN A 429 8.18 21.68 7.26
CA ASN A 429 9.54 21.87 7.78
C ASN A 429 10.27 23.03 7.11
N ASN A 430 10.08 23.20 5.80
CA ASN A 430 10.63 24.31 5.02
C ASN A 430 9.64 24.74 3.93
N GLY A 431 9.50 26.03 3.68
CA GLY A 431 8.63 26.54 2.62
C GLY A 431 8.69 28.06 2.47
N PRO A 432 8.16 28.60 1.36
CA PRO A 432 8.10 30.04 1.13
C PRO A 432 7.22 30.75 2.17
N THR A 433 7.51 32.02 2.45
CA THR A 433 6.72 32.82 3.39
C THR A 433 5.24 32.81 3.01
N GLY A 434 4.38 32.50 4.01
CA GLY A 434 2.93 32.41 3.83
C GLY A 434 2.41 31.02 3.44
N MET A 435 3.28 30.06 3.12
CA MET A 435 2.86 28.67 2.95
C MET A 435 2.58 28.02 4.31
N THR A 436 1.51 27.24 4.38
CA THR A 436 1.12 26.49 5.57
C THR A 436 0.75 25.06 5.22
N VAL A 437 0.97 24.13 6.15
CA VAL A 437 0.49 22.75 6.09
C VAL A 437 -0.22 22.44 7.41
N SER A 438 -1.46 21.99 7.35
CA SER A 438 -2.22 21.55 8.54
C SER A 438 -1.78 20.17 9.01
N GLU A 439 -2.10 19.81 10.26
CA GLU A 439 -1.87 18.45 10.79
C GLU A 439 -2.56 17.34 9.96
N THR A 440 -3.57 17.69 9.17
CA THR A 440 -4.31 16.80 8.27
C THR A 440 -3.86 16.87 6.80
N GLY A 441 -2.67 17.42 6.55
CA GLY A 441 -2.05 17.45 5.23
C GLY A 441 -2.47 18.60 4.32
N LEU A 442 -3.52 19.38 4.64
CA LEU A 442 -3.92 20.52 3.79
C LEU A 442 -2.79 21.55 3.62
N VAL A 443 -2.34 21.73 2.38
CA VAL A 443 -1.32 22.68 1.96
C VAL A 443 -2.01 23.93 1.41
N SER A 444 -1.64 25.11 1.93
CA SER A 444 -2.23 26.39 1.50
C SER A 444 -1.17 27.45 1.33
N TRP A 445 -1.18 28.11 0.17
CA TRP A 445 -0.28 29.20 -0.17
C TRP A 445 -0.78 30.02 -1.36
N ILE A 446 -0.59 31.35 -1.32
CA ILE A 446 -0.76 32.26 -2.47
C ILE A 446 0.56 33.01 -2.64
N PRO A 447 1.36 32.75 -3.68
CA PRO A 447 2.64 33.43 -3.89
C PRO A 447 2.43 34.94 -4.07
N GLN A 448 3.25 35.74 -3.40
CA GLN A 448 3.24 37.20 -3.45
C GLN A 448 4.30 37.73 -4.43
N PRO A 449 4.15 38.98 -4.93
CA PRO A 449 5.21 39.64 -5.69
C PRO A 449 6.54 39.63 -4.91
N GLY A 450 7.64 39.25 -5.57
CA GLY A 450 8.95 39.05 -4.95
C GLY A 450 9.25 37.59 -4.55
N GLN A 451 8.29 36.67 -4.69
CA GLN A 451 8.49 35.22 -4.49
C GLN A 451 8.71 34.47 -5.81
N GLU A 452 8.98 35.16 -6.93
CA GLU A 452 9.26 34.54 -8.22
C GLU A 452 10.53 33.66 -8.20
N GLY A 453 10.56 32.66 -9.08
CA GLY A 453 11.65 31.70 -9.18
C GLY A 453 11.46 30.47 -8.29
N ASN A 454 12.56 29.78 -7.99
CA ASN A 454 12.55 28.50 -7.31
C ASN A 454 12.32 28.66 -5.80
N GLN A 455 11.23 28.10 -5.29
CA GLN A 455 10.87 28.05 -3.87
C GLN A 455 10.99 26.61 -3.35
N PRO A 456 12.00 26.29 -2.52
CA PRO A 456 12.15 24.96 -1.94
C PRO A 456 11.10 24.70 -0.86
N VAL A 457 10.53 23.50 -0.85
CA VAL A 457 9.51 23.06 0.12
C VAL A 457 9.89 21.70 0.68
N GLN A 458 9.62 21.50 1.97
CA GLN A 458 9.80 20.24 2.67
C GLN A 458 8.63 20.01 3.64
N ILE A 459 7.88 18.92 3.42
CA ILE A 459 6.76 18.50 4.26
C ILE A 459 7.15 17.21 4.98
N ILE A 460 6.77 17.08 6.25
CA ILE A 460 7.01 15.90 7.08
C ILE A 460 5.67 15.24 7.41
N ALA A 461 5.60 13.92 7.23
CA ALA A 461 4.52 13.06 7.73
C ALA A 461 5.05 12.28 8.95
N SER A 462 4.31 12.29 10.06
CA SER A 462 4.75 11.74 11.36
C SER A 462 3.67 10.87 12.02
N ASN A 463 4.09 9.75 12.62
CA ASN A 463 3.28 8.95 13.54
C ASN A 463 4.14 8.45 14.72
N ALA A 464 3.58 7.57 15.57
CA ALA A 464 4.28 7.04 16.74
C ALA A 464 5.55 6.22 16.41
N ALA A 465 5.65 5.67 15.20
CA ALA A 465 6.80 4.89 14.76
C ALA A 465 7.93 5.74 14.17
N GLY A 466 7.62 6.92 13.62
CA GLY A 466 8.62 7.79 13.01
C GLY A 466 8.06 8.73 11.97
N ASN A 467 8.95 9.21 11.09
CA ASN A 467 8.67 10.27 10.14
C ASN A 467 9.10 9.87 8.72
N ASP A 468 8.38 10.35 7.72
CA ASP A 468 8.86 10.48 6.34
C ASP A 468 8.85 11.95 5.92
N THR A 469 9.68 12.28 4.94
CA THR A 469 9.92 13.66 4.51
C THR A 469 9.93 13.77 3.00
N GLN A 470 9.02 14.57 2.46
CA GLN A 470 8.96 14.89 1.04
C GLN A 470 9.55 16.28 0.77
N SER A 471 10.52 16.34 -0.14
CA SER A 471 11.21 17.57 -0.56
C SER A 471 11.02 17.84 -2.05
N PHE A 472 10.68 19.07 -2.42
CA PHE A 472 10.50 19.49 -3.81
C PHE A 472 10.75 20.99 -3.99
N THR A 473 10.81 21.47 -5.23
CA THR A 473 10.98 22.89 -5.57
C THR A 473 9.85 23.36 -6.46
N ILE A 474 9.15 24.43 -6.05
CA ILE A 474 8.11 25.07 -6.85
C ILE A 474 8.74 26.19 -7.67
N ASN A 475 8.52 26.20 -8.98
CA ASN A 475 8.85 27.33 -9.83
C ASN A 475 7.69 28.34 -9.84
N VAL A 476 7.88 29.50 -9.22
CA VAL A 476 6.90 30.59 -9.19
C VAL A 476 7.13 31.52 -10.37
N ILE A 477 6.11 31.64 -11.22
CA ILE A 477 6.11 32.59 -12.33
C ILE A 477 5.35 33.87 -11.97
N ALA A 478 5.82 35.00 -12.50
CA ALA A 478 5.23 36.31 -12.25
C ALA A 478 3.74 36.35 -12.67
N ALA A 479 2.98 37.19 -11.96
CA ALA A 479 1.65 37.59 -12.40
C ALA A 479 1.79 38.38 -13.70
N PRO A 480 0.85 38.26 -14.66
CA PRO A 480 0.88 39.10 -15.84
C PRO A 480 0.74 40.58 -15.43
N SER A 481 1.69 41.43 -15.81
CA SER A 481 1.50 42.89 -15.83
C SER A 481 1.32 43.31 -17.28
N TYR A 482 0.23 44.04 -17.57
CA TYR A 482 -0.11 44.42 -18.93
C TYR A 482 0.17 45.92 -19.11
N PRO A 483 1.30 46.30 -19.75
CA PRO A 483 1.69 47.69 -19.89
C PRO A 483 0.68 48.47 -20.74
N VAL A 484 0.36 49.70 -20.31
CA VAL A 484 -0.40 50.67 -21.11
C VAL A 484 0.46 51.13 -22.29
N ILE A 485 -0.15 51.20 -23.47
CA ILE A 485 0.48 51.70 -24.69
C ILE A 485 0.83 53.18 -24.51
N ASN A 486 2.10 53.52 -24.74
CA ASN A 486 2.55 54.90 -24.78
C ASN A 486 2.69 55.36 -26.25
N PHE A 487 1.79 56.24 -26.67
CA PHE A 487 1.74 56.80 -28.03
C PHE A 487 2.95 57.70 -28.37
N ASN A 488 3.74 58.17 -27.39
CA ASN A 488 4.99 58.90 -27.68
C ASN A 488 6.11 57.97 -28.18
N GLN A 489 5.99 56.66 -27.98
CA GLN A 489 7.03 55.69 -28.33
C GLN A 489 6.93 55.19 -29.78
N GLN A 490 5.85 55.53 -30.49
CA GLN A 490 5.58 55.03 -31.83
C GLN A 490 4.78 56.04 -32.65
N PRO A 491 5.02 56.14 -33.97
CA PRO A 491 4.36 57.12 -34.81
C PRO A 491 2.88 56.78 -34.98
N VAL A 492 2.00 57.76 -34.72
CA VAL A 492 0.58 57.69 -35.05
C VAL A 492 0.40 58.12 -36.50
N THR A 493 0.09 57.17 -37.38
CA THR A 493 0.00 57.38 -38.84
C THR A 493 -1.41 57.14 -39.37
N PRO A 494 -1.76 57.61 -40.59
CA PRO A 494 -3.04 57.27 -41.21
C PRO A 494 -3.26 55.75 -41.33
N PHE A 495 -4.46 55.26 -40.98
CA PHE A 495 -4.83 53.86 -41.14
C PHE A 495 -5.30 53.56 -42.58
N VAL A 496 -6.34 54.26 -43.05
CA VAL A 496 -6.85 54.22 -44.43
C VAL A 496 -6.75 55.61 -45.01
N LEU A 497 -5.93 55.81 -46.05
CA LEU A 497 -5.61 57.14 -46.60
C LEU A 497 -6.83 57.86 -47.18
N THR A 498 -7.84 57.14 -47.66
CA THR A 498 -9.07 57.74 -48.21
C THR A 498 -9.99 58.26 -47.13
N GLU A 499 -9.93 57.71 -45.92
CA GLU A 499 -10.78 58.08 -44.77
C GLU A 499 -10.08 59.05 -43.80
N ASP A 500 -8.79 59.33 -43.95
CA ASP A 500 -8.04 60.25 -43.10
C ASP A 500 -8.00 61.68 -43.70
N ILE A 501 -9.15 62.35 -43.68
CA ILE A 501 -9.40 63.56 -44.49
C ILE A 501 -9.06 64.86 -43.73
N SER A 502 -9.76 65.18 -42.65
CA SER A 502 -9.73 66.51 -42.01
C SER A 502 -9.75 66.47 -40.49
N GLY A 503 -9.06 67.41 -39.82
CA GLY A 503 -9.05 67.53 -38.36
C GLY A 503 -7.64 67.45 -37.74
N THR A 504 -7.53 67.08 -36.46
CA THR A 504 -6.24 67.07 -35.73
C THR A 504 -6.09 65.82 -34.87
N VAL A 505 -4.83 65.50 -34.53
CA VAL A 505 -4.50 64.43 -33.59
C VAL A 505 -3.52 64.96 -32.57
N ALA A 506 -3.80 64.71 -31.30
CA ALA A 506 -2.96 65.09 -30.17
C ALA A 506 -2.66 63.87 -29.30
N ILE A 507 -1.43 63.81 -28.81
CA ILE A 507 -1.00 62.84 -27.81
C ILE A 507 -0.91 63.61 -26.49
N GLU A 508 -1.68 63.18 -25.50
CA GLU A 508 -1.87 63.87 -24.22
C GLU A 508 -1.37 62.99 -23.06
N ASN A 509 -1.33 63.56 -21.84
CA ASN A 509 -1.07 62.83 -20.60
C ASN A 509 0.22 61.98 -20.62
N ASN A 510 1.34 62.56 -21.07
CA ASN A 510 2.63 61.87 -21.20
C ASN A 510 2.60 60.64 -22.12
N GLY A 511 1.67 60.59 -23.07
CA GLY A 511 1.61 59.56 -24.10
C GLY A 511 0.59 58.47 -23.86
N VAL A 512 -0.16 58.49 -22.76
CA VAL A 512 -1.17 57.45 -22.47
C VAL A 512 -2.56 57.79 -23.00
N THR A 513 -2.72 58.94 -23.65
CA THR A 513 -4.00 59.39 -24.24
C THR A 513 -3.80 59.83 -25.67
N LEU A 514 -4.64 59.31 -26.58
CA LEU A 514 -4.73 59.70 -27.98
C LEU A 514 -6.06 60.43 -28.20
N ARG A 515 -6.00 61.70 -28.59
CA ARG A 515 -7.17 62.51 -28.94
C ARG A 515 -7.21 62.75 -30.45
N ILE A 516 -8.36 62.49 -31.06
CA ILE A 516 -8.61 62.57 -32.49
C ILE A 516 -9.81 63.48 -32.72
N ASN A 517 -9.66 64.55 -33.50
CA ASN A 517 -10.75 65.47 -33.86
C ASN A 517 -10.98 65.46 -35.37
N GLY A 518 -12.22 65.63 -35.80
CA GLY A 518 -12.66 65.70 -37.20
C GLY A 518 -12.93 64.32 -37.81
N ASN A 519 -12.57 64.12 -39.07
CA ASN A 519 -12.60 62.81 -39.73
C ASN A 519 -11.17 62.29 -39.95
N ARG A 520 -10.76 61.35 -39.10
CA ARG A 520 -9.39 60.87 -38.94
C ARG A 520 -9.39 59.40 -38.53
N TRP A 521 -8.83 58.55 -39.39
CA TRP A 521 -8.57 57.15 -39.10
C TRP A 521 -7.06 56.96 -38.86
N LYS A 522 -6.66 56.61 -37.64
CA LYS A 522 -5.24 56.52 -37.24
C LYS A 522 -4.85 55.10 -36.86
N LYS A 523 -3.56 54.79 -36.95
CA LYS A 523 -2.96 53.55 -36.49
C LYS A 523 -1.60 53.76 -35.83
N ILE A 524 -1.19 52.74 -35.10
CA ILE A 524 0.19 52.53 -34.65
C ILE A 524 0.67 51.15 -35.12
N ASP A 525 1.99 51.00 -35.29
CA ASP A 525 2.61 49.70 -35.55
C ASP A 525 2.60 48.87 -34.26
N PHE A 526 1.75 47.85 -34.22
CA PHE A 526 1.53 47.04 -33.03
C PHE A 526 1.45 45.55 -33.43
N PRO A 527 2.61 44.91 -33.70
CA PRO A 527 2.65 43.49 -34.03
C PRO A 527 2.22 42.67 -32.81
N TYR A 528 1.11 41.93 -32.94
CA TYR A 528 0.52 41.15 -31.86
C TYR A 528 -0.15 39.89 -32.40
N VAL A 529 -0.05 38.77 -31.68
CA VAL A 529 -0.76 37.54 -32.03
C VAL A 529 -2.00 37.44 -31.16
N ILE A 530 -3.17 37.60 -31.77
CA ILE A 530 -4.44 37.44 -31.07
C ILE A 530 -4.72 35.95 -30.91
N THR A 531 -4.83 35.49 -29.66
CA THR A 531 -5.34 34.17 -29.28
C THR A 531 -6.82 34.26 -28.90
N PRO A 532 -7.54 33.15 -28.68
CA PRO A 532 -8.92 33.18 -28.17
C PRO A 532 -9.10 33.99 -26.87
N ASP A 533 -8.05 34.14 -26.07
CA ASP A 533 -8.09 34.77 -24.74
C ASP A 533 -7.64 36.24 -24.76
N THR A 534 -7.26 36.79 -25.90
CA THR A 534 -6.80 38.18 -25.97
C THR A 534 -7.94 39.18 -25.70
N VAL A 535 -7.65 40.16 -24.86
CA VAL A 535 -8.50 41.30 -24.47
C VAL A 535 -7.84 42.62 -24.87
N LEU A 536 -8.63 43.54 -25.41
CA LEU A 536 -8.32 44.96 -25.62
C LEU A 536 -9.08 45.77 -24.58
N GLU A 537 -8.36 46.50 -23.73
CA GLU A 537 -8.93 47.33 -22.67
C GLU A 537 -8.47 48.77 -22.80
N PHE A 538 -9.37 49.72 -22.58
CA PHE A 538 -9.10 51.15 -22.69
C PHE A 538 -10.22 51.97 -22.04
N ASP A 539 -9.95 53.24 -21.75
CA ASP A 539 -10.97 54.23 -21.45
C ASP A 539 -11.24 55.08 -22.70
N PHE A 540 -12.51 55.43 -22.92
CA PHE A 540 -12.96 56.23 -24.04
C PHE A 540 -13.87 57.36 -23.59
N SER A 541 -13.73 58.53 -24.21
CA SER A 541 -14.67 59.63 -24.07
C SER A 541 -14.84 60.40 -25.37
N SER A 542 -16.00 61.02 -25.52
CA SER A 542 -16.32 61.95 -26.58
C SER A 542 -17.38 62.94 -26.10
N SER A 543 -17.30 64.18 -26.57
CA SER A 543 -18.31 65.21 -26.30
C SER A 543 -19.26 65.46 -27.49
N GLN A 544 -19.06 64.77 -28.61
CA GLN A 544 -19.79 64.97 -29.86
C GLN A 544 -20.12 63.62 -30.49
N GLU A 545 -21.30 63.50 -31.08
CA GLU A 545 -21.67 62.30 -31.82
C GLU A 545 -21.17 62.40 -33.26
N GLY A 546 -20.17 61.59 -33.60
CA GLY A 546 -19.69 61.37 -34.96
C GLY A 546 -20.50 60.30 -35.70
N GLU A 547 -20.03 59.91 -36.88
CA GLU A 547 -20.58 58.80 -37.65
C GLU A 547 -20.12 57.45 -37.11
N ILE A 548 -18.81 57.32 -36.86
CA ILE A 548 -18.20 56.13 -36.27
C ILE A 548 -17.12 56.54 -35.28
N HIS A 549 -17.29 56.14 -34.03
CA HIS A 549 -16.20 56.05 -33.06
C HIS A 549 -15.84 54.58 -32.90
N GLY A 550 -14.59 54.22 -33.14
CA GLY A 550 -14.19 52.82 -33.13
C GLY A 550 -12.72 52.56 -32.86
N ILE A 551 -12.42 51.32 -32.52
CA ILE A 551 -11.05 50.82 -32.30
C ILE A 551 -10.98 49.37 -32.80
N GLY A 552 -9.82 48.94 -33.24
CA GLY A 552 -9.65 47.55 -33.70
C GLY A 552 -8.21 47.21 -34.04
N MET A 553 -7.97 45.95 -34.43
CA MET A 553 -6.64 45.48 -34.82
C MET A 553 -6.68 44.87 -36.22
N ALA A 554 -5.67 45.16 -37.03
CA ALA A 554 -5.61 44.74 -38.42
C ALA A 554 -4.23 44.23 -38.82
N ASN A 555 -4.21 43.37 -39.84
CA ASN A 555 -3.01 42.83 -40.49
C ASN A 555 -2.54 43.71 -41.66
N TYR A 556 -3.44 44.46 -42.28
CA TYR A 556 -3.15 45.39 -43.38
C TYR A 556 -3.78 46.76 -43.12
N SER A 557 -3.24 47.80 -43.75
CA SER A 557 -3.82 49.15 -43.76
C SER A 557 -4.97 49.26 -44.77
N GLN A 558 -5.97 48.40 -44.62
CA GLN A 558 -7.16 48.33 -45.46
C GLN A 558 -8.40 48.29 -44.57
N LEU A 559 -9.50 48.85 -45.06
CA LEU A 559 -10.77 48.84 -44.34
C LEU A 559 -11.30 47.40 -44.27
N ASP A 560 -11.42 46.88 -43.05
CA ASP A 560 -12.11 45.63 -42.74
C ASP A 560 -13.11 45.89 -41.62
N VAL A 561 -14.37 46.12 -42.01
CA VAL A 561 -15.45 46.46 -41.09
C VAL A 561 -15.69 45.36 -40.04
N SER A 562 -15.29 44.11 -40.31
CA SER A 562 -15.44 43.01 -39.34
C SER A 562 -14.49 43.12 -38.13
N LYS A 563 -13.51 44.03 -38.18
CA LYS A 563 -12.53 44.25 -37.11
C LYS A 563 -12.67 45.59 -36.40
N ILE A 564 -13.67 46.39 -36.76
CA ILE A 564 -13.94 47.68 -36.12
C ILE A 564 -14.92 47.44 -34.97
N PHE A 565 -14.47 47.58 -33.74
CA PHE A 565 -15.37 47.61 -32.58
C PHE A 565 -15.95 49.02 -32.48
N ARG A 566 -17.22 49.17 -32.87
CA ARG A 566 -17.93 50.45 -32.80
C ARG A 566 -18.32 50.74 -31.35
N LEU A 567 -18.05 51.96 -30.90
CA LEU A 567 -18.29 52.43 -29.52
C LEU A 567 -19.44 53.43 -29.44
N TYR A 568 -19.53 54.31 -30.44
CA TYR A 568 -20.52 55.39 -30.53
C TYR A 568 -20.70 55.83 -31.99
N GLY A 569 -21.74 56.61 -32.28
CA GLY A 569 -21.95 57.28 -33.55
C GLY A 569 -23.22 56.88 -34.30
N THR A 570 -23.53 57.63 -35.35
CA THR A 570 -24.81 57.55 -36.10
C THR A 570 -24.87 56.44 -37.15
N GLN A 571 -23.72 55.95 -37.64
CA GLN A 571 -23.66 54.91 -38.68
C GLN A 571 -23.55 53.50 -38.09
N ASN A 572 -24.13 52.50 -38.78
CA ASN A 572 -24.17 51.09 -38.36
C ASN A 572 -23.00 50.23 -38.86
N THR A 573 -21.84 50.84 -39.12
CA THR A 573 -20.65 50.15 -39.60
C THR A 573 -19.83 49.58 -38.44
N GLY A 574 -19.40 48.32 -38.55
CA GLY A 574 -18.56 47.65 -37.54
C GLY A 574 -19.29 46.66 -36.63
N ILE A 575 -18.55 46.05 -35.70
CA ILE A 575 -19.10 45.22 -34.62
C ILE A 575 -19.83 46.13 -33.63
N SER A 576 -21.16 45.98 -33.57
CA SER A 576 -22.04 46.85 -32.77
C SER A 576 -22.18 46.44 -31.31
N THR A 577 -21.65 45.29 -30.88
CA THR A 577 -21.82 44.74 -29.52
C THR A 577 -21.35 45.69 -28.42
N TYR A 578 -20.39 46.57 -28.73
CA TYR A 578 -19.81 47.54 -27.78
C TYR A 578 -20.23 48.98 -28.07
N ALA A 579 -21.23 49.19 -28.93
CA ALA A 579 -21.74 50.51 -29.30
C ALA A 579 -22.72 51.04 -28.24
N ASN A 580 -22.24 51.18 -27.00
CA ASN A 580 -23.04 51.51 -25.82
C ASN A 580 -22.57 52.77 -25.09
N TYR A 581 -21.65 53.55 -25.70
CA TYR A 581 -21.25 54.84 -25.14
C TYR A 581 -22.44 55.81 -25.16
N SER A 582 -22.65 56.52 -24.04
CA SER A 582 -23.84 57.38 -23.86
C SER A 582 -23.69 58.81 -24.37
N GLY A 583 -22.52 59.16 -24.92
CA GLY A 583 -22.20 60.54 -25.32
C GLY A 583 -21.76 61.46 -24.18
N LEU A 584 -21.56 60.94 -22.96
CA LEU A 584 -21.20 61.72 -21.78
C LEU A 584 -20.07 61.05 -20.98
N GLY A 585 -19.02 61.83 -20.65
CA GLY A 585 -18.01 61.46 -19.66
C GLY A 585 -17.01 60.37 -20.11
N LEU A 586 -16.16 59.93 -19.19
CA LEU A 586 -15.22 58.83 -19.44
C LEU A 586 -15.93 57.49 -19.23
N GLN A 587 -15.78 56.55 -20.17
CA GLN A 587 -16.29 55.19 -20.06
C GLN A 587 -15.18 54.17 -20.28
N HIS A 588 -15.13 53.16 -19.42
CA HIS A 588 -14.18 52.07 -19.49
C HIS A 588 -14.69 50.94 -20.39
N PHE A 589 -13.83 50.42 -21.26
CA PHE A 589 -14.12 49.33 -22.20
C PHE A 589 -13.16 48.16 -22.01
N VAL A 590 -13.72 46.96 -21.95
CA VAL A 590 -13.01 45.68 -21.95
C VAL A 590 -13.59 44.82 -23.06
N ILE A 591 -12.81 44.56 -24.11
CA ILE A 591 -13.26 43.86 -25.31
C ILE A 591 -12.46 42.56 -25.46
N PRO A 592 -13.06 41.37 -25.30
CA PRO A 592 -12.43 40.08 -25.59
C PRO A 592 -12.26 39.86 -27.11
N ILE A 593 -11.31 40.58 -27.72
CA ILE A 593 -11.07 40.57 -29.17
C ILE A 593 -10.76 39.16 -29.71
N GLY A 594 -10.15 38.30 -28.90
CA GLY A 594 -9.86 36.91 -29.23
C GLY A 594 -11.09 36.04 -29.53
N GLN A 595 -12.24 36.41 -28.97
CA GLN A 595 -13.52 35.75 -29.21
C GLN A 595 -14.17 36.16 -30.53
N HIS A 596 -13.65 37.22 -31.17
CA HIS A 596 -14.15 37.71 -32.45
C HIS A 596 -13.28 37.25 -33.63
N TYR A 597 -11.96 37.31 -33.47
CA TYR A 597 -11.00 36.85 -34.46
C TYR A 597 -9.64 36.56 -33.83
N THR A 598 -8.87 35.64 -34.43
CA THR A 598 -7.52 35.26 -33.98
C THR A 598 -6.50 35.41 -35.11
N GLY A 599 -5.21 35.32 -34.76
CA GLY A 599 -4.10 35.37 -35.70
C GLY A 599 -3.21 36.60 -35.55
N VAL A 600 -2.27 36.76 -36.49
CA VAL A 600 -1.26 37.83 -36.43
C VAL A 600 -1.86 39.15 -36.90
N MET A 601 -1.79 40.17 -36.05
CA MET A 601 -2.13 41.56 -36.36
C MET A 601 -0.85 42.39 -36.38
N GLN A 602 -0.85 43.44 -37.19
CA GLN A 602 0.28 44.34 -37.35
C GLN A 602 0.00 45.76 -36.87
N TYR A 603 -1.27 46.16 -36.80
CA TYR A 603 -1.68 47.50 -36.46
C TYR A 603 -2.79 47.48 -35.41
N LEU A 604 -2.71 48.39 -34.44
CA LEU A 604 -3.85 48.84 -33.63
C LEU A 604 -4.33 50.15 -34.24
N PHE A 605 -5.61 50.24 -34.59
CA PHE A 605 -6.19 51.39 -35.27
C PHE A 605 -7.37 51.99 -34.49
N PHE A 606 -7.58 53.28 -34.72
CA PHE A 606 -8.54 54.14 -34.04
C PHE A 606 -9.32 54.92 -35.09
N VAL A 607 -10.64 54.95 -34.93
CA VAL A 607 -11.58 55.49 -35.89
C VAL A 607 -12.33 56.65 -35.24
N MET A 608 -12.27 57.79 -35.89
CA MET A 608 -13.16 58.91 -35.67
C MET A 608 -13.61 59.38 -37.04
N ASP A 609 -14.80 58.94 -37.44
CA ASP A 609 -15.42 59.22 -38.73
C ASP A 609 -16.56 60.24 -38.56
N ASP A 610 -16.54 61.30 -39.35
CA ASP A 610 -17.56 62.37 -39.39
C ASP A 610 -17.31 63.24 -40.65
N ASP A 611 -17.73 62.72 -41.81
CA ASP A 611 -17.48 63.32 -43.12
C ASP A 611 -18.38 64.53 -43.44
N ILE A 612 -19.53 64.67 -42.77
CA ILE A 612 -20.52 65.72 -43.02
C ILE A 612 -20.35 66.94 -42.12
N ASN A 613 -20.06 66.77 -40.82
CA ASN A 613 -20.03 67.90 -39.86
C ASN A 613 -18.62 68.24 -39.34
N VAL A 614 -17.66 67.31 -39.42
CA VAL A 614 -16.26 67.43 -38.96
C VAL A 614 -16.12 68.06 -37.56
N ILE A 615 -17.07 67.82 -36.67
CA ILE A 615 -17.05 68.28 -35.28
C ILE A 615 -16.78 67.14 -34.30
N GLY A 616 -16.85 65.89 -34.76
CA GLY A 616 -16.65 64.72 -33.92
C GLY A 616 -15.24 64.67 -33.30
N GLU A 617 -15.18 64.10 -32.10
CA GLU A 617 -13.95 63.98 -31.31
C GLU A 617 -13.93 62.63 -30.60
N SER A 618 -12.77 61.98 -30.54
CA SER A 618 -12.56 60.73 -29.82
C SER A 618 -11.30 60.82 -28.97
N SER A 619 -11.42 60.49 -27.68
CA SER A 619 -10.29 60.36 -26.78
C SER A 619 -10.19 58.92 -26.27
N PHE A 620 -9.07 58.26 -26.57
CA PHE A 620 -8.73 56.92 -26.10
C PHE A 620 -7.57 57.02 -25.10
N SER A 621 -7.75 56.50 -23.89
CA SER A 621 -6.71 56.50 -22.84
C SER A 621 -6.52 55.13 -22.22
N ASN A 622 -5.37 54.91 -21.59
CA ASN A 622 -5.07 53.67 -20.86
C ASN A 622 -5.20 52.39 -21.72
N VAL A 623 -4.92 52.51 -23.02
CA VAL A 623 -5.08 51.41 -23.98
C VAL A 623 -4.06 50.30 -23.68
N ARG A 624 -4.52 49.07 -23.51
CA ARG A 624 -3.68 47.88 -23.31
C ARG A 624 -4.28 46.66 -24.01
N VAL A 625 -3.40 45.78 -24.50
CA VAL A 625 -3.78 44.50 -25.11
C VAL A 625 -3.11 43.39 -24.33
N TYR A 626 -3.87 42.39 -23.91
CA TYR A 626 -3.36 41.31 -23.07
C TYR A 626 -4.08 39.99 -23.25
N GLU A 627 -3.42 38.89 -22.91
CA GLU A 627 -4.06 37.60 -22.76
C GLU A 627 -4.80 37.57 -21.42
N ASN A 628 -6.13 37.56 -21.45
CA ASN A 628 -6.93 37.27 -20.27
C ASN A 628 -6.80 35.78 -19.98
N VAL A 629 -5.73 35.41 -19.28
CA VAL A 629 -5.59 34.04 -18.76
C VAL A 629 -6.90 33.76 -18.00
N PRO A 630 -7.70 32.77 -18.43
CA PRO A 630 -9.03 32.60 -17.89
C PRO A 630 -8.99 32.51 -16.36
N PRO A 631 -10.07 32.90 -15.66
CA PRO A 631 -10.24 32.53 -14.26
C PRO A 631 -9.99 31.02 -14.10
N PRO A 632 -9.56 30.55 -12.92
CA PRO A 632 -9.43 29.13 -12.67
C PRO A 632 -10.71 28.40 -13.14
N PRO A 633 -10.58 27.17 -13.66
CA PRO A 633 -11.69 26.43 -14.23
C PRO A 633 -12.90 26.46 -13.30
N THR A 634 -14.10 26.58 -13.90
CA THR A 634 -15.37 26.62 -13.18
C THR A 634 -15.37 25.59 -12.05
N PRO A 635 -15.68 26.00 -10.79
CA PRO A 635 -15.64 25.07 -9.67
C PRO A 635 -16.47 23.81 -9.97
N ILE A 636 -15.87 22.65 -9.79
CA ILE A 636 -16.47 21.33 -10.03
C ILE A 636 -17.12 20.89 -8.73
N ALA A 637 -18.40 20.49 -8.77
CA ALA A 637 -19.11 19.98 -7.59
C ALA A 637 -18.39 18.74 -7.01
N PRO A 638 -18.50 18.48 -5.69
CA PRO A 638 -17.82 17.34 -5.10
C PRO A 638 -18.37 16.03 -5.68
N ALA A 639 -17.53 15.00 -5.73
CA ALA A 639 -17.99 13.63 -5.91
C ALA A 639 -17.20 12.72 -4.97
N ILE A 640 -17.89 12.04 -4.05
CA ILE A 640 -17.30 11.15 -3.04
C ILE A 640 -16.75 9.92 -3.77
N THR A 641 -15.44 9.69 -3.63
CA THR A 641 -14.71 8.62 -4.33
C THR A 641 -14.35 7.46 -3.41
N SER A 642 -14.25 7.68 -2.10
CA SER A 642 -13.93 6.62 -1.15
C SER A 642 -15.13 5.71 -0.84
N THR A 643 -14.84 4.47 -0.45
CA THR A 643 -15.85 3.43 -0.19
C THR A 643 -15.86 3.06 1.30
N PRO A 644 -17.02 3.06 1.97
CA PRO A 644 -17.09 2.79 3.40
C PRO A 644 -16.95 1.30 3.76
N ASN A 645 -16.29 1.03 4.86
CA ASN A 645 -16.40 -0.22 5.62
C ASN A 645 -17.81 -0.33 6.20
N THR A 646 -18.45 -1.47 5.97
CA THR A 646 -19.85 -1.69 6.36
C THR A 646 -19.99 -2.52 7.65
N THR A 647 -18.89 -2.71 8.38
CA THR A 647 -18.84 -3.49 9.63
C THR A 647 -18.09 -2.75 10.73
N ALA A 648 -18.53 -2.92 11.97
CA ALA A 648 -17.86 -2.42 13.17
C ALA A 648 -18.00 -3.44 14.31
N THR A 649 -17.22 -3.27 15.38
CA THR A 649 -17.31 -4.12 16.58
C THR A 649 -17.48 -3.24 17.81
N VAL A 650 -18.34 -3.67 18.74
CA VAL A 650 -18.51 -2.99 20.03
C VAL A 650 -17.16 -2.82 20.73
N ASN A 651 -16.94 -1.63 21.29
CA ASN A 651 -15.73 -1.18 21.98
C ASN A 651 -14.47 -1.12 21.10
N THR A 652 -14.59 -1.25 19.78
CA THR A 652 -13.49 -1.04 18.82
C THR A 652 -13.74 0.22 18.00
N ALA A 653 -12.72 1.05 17.78
CA ALA A 653 -12.86 2.22 16.93
C ALA A 653 -13.23 1.80 15.50
N TYR A 654 -14.26 2.41 14.95
CA TYR A 654 -14.69 2.21 13.57
C TYR A 654 -13.82 3.03 12.63
N SER A 655 -13.33 2.39 11.56
CA SER A 655 -12.65 3.06 10.46
C SER A 655 -13.59 3.13 9.26
N TYR A 656 -13.87 4.34 8.77
CA TYR A 656 -14.69 4.53 7.57
C TYR A 656 -14.09 3.84 6.34
N ASP A 657 -12.78 3.95 6.12
CA ASP A 657 -12.03 3.23 5.08
C ASP A 657 -10.60 2.93 5.58
N ALA A 658 -9.56 3.04 4.75
CA ALA A 658 -8.18 2.75 5.16
C ALA A 658 -7.59 3.81 6.11
N ASP A 659 -7.97 5.08 5.97
CA ASP A 659 -7.48 6.19 6.79
C ASP A 659 -8.58 6.86 7.64
N SER A 660 -9.77 6.24 7.66
CA SER A 660 -10.97 6.72 8.34
C SER A 660 -11.52 8.03 7.76
N ARG A 661 -11.20 8.39 6.51
CA ARG A 661 -11.61 9.67 5.92
C ARG A 661 -12.50 9.52 4.71
N VAL A 662 -13.41 10.46 4.56
CA VAL A 662 -14.19 10.64 3.33
C VAL A 662 -13.33 11.42 2.34
N GLU A 663 -13.11 10.82 1.17
CA GLU A 663 -12.43 11.45 0.05
C GLU A 663 -13.47 11.85 -0.99
N ALA A 664 -13.36 13.07 -1.49
CA ALA A 664 -14.16 13.55 -2.59
C ALA A 664 -13.30 14.32 -3.59
N SER A 665 -13.49 14.03 -4.87
CA SER A 665 -13.02 14.88 -5.96
C SER A 665 -13.85 16.17 -6.03
N GLY A 666 -13.41 17.15 -6.85
CA GLY A 666 -14.10 18.42 -7.03
C GLY A 666 -13.25 19.61 -6.54
N THR A 667 -13.74 20.82 -6.75
CA THR A 667 -12.98 22.03 -6.40
C THR A 667 -13.01 22.27 -4.89
N ALA A 668 -11.83 22.31 -4.26
CA ALA A 668 -11.69 22.66 -2.85
C ALA A 668 -12.06 24.15 -2.57
N PRO A 669 -12.46 24.52 -1.34
CA PRO A 669 -12.61 23.66 -0.16
C PRO A 669 -13.91 22.83 -0.20
N ILE A 670 -13.80 21.55 0.19
CA ILE A 670 -14.94 20.65 0.37
C ILE A 670 -15.20 20.50 1.87
N SER A 671 -16.43 20.77 2.30
CA SER A 671 -16.90 20.52 3.66
C SER A 671 -17.66 19.20 3.72
N TYR A 672 -17.53 18.48 4.83
CA TYR A 672 -18.17 17.19 5.04
C TYR A 672 -19.10 17.25 6.25
N THR A 673 -20.29 16.67 6.11
CA THR A 673 -21.28 16.58 7.20
C THR A 673 -21.92 15.20 7.24
N LEU A 674 -22.29 14.74 8.43
CA LEU A 674 -23.11 13.55 8.65
C LEU A 674 -24.57 14.00 8.72
N THR A 675 -25.36 13.58 7.74
CA THR A 675 -26.81 13.87 7.70
C THR A 675 -27.65 12.74 8.30
N ALA A 676 -27.07 11.54 8.40
CA ALA A 676 -27.56 10.44 9.23
C ALA A 676 -26.36 9.70 9.84
N ALA A 677 -26.39 9.39 11.14
CA ALA A 677 -25.32 8.67 11.81
C ALA A 677 -25.81 8.06 13.15
N PRO A 678 -25.19 6.95 13.62
CA PRO A 678 -25.43 6.43 14.96
C PRO A 678 -24.93 7.39 16.04
N THR A 679 -25.50 7.29 17.25
CA THR A 679 -25.08 8.09 18.40
C THR A 679 -23.58 7.94 18.66
N GLY A 680 -22.89 9.08 18.78
CA GLY A 680 -21.44 9.16 19.05
C GLY A 680 -20.56 9.19 17.80
N MET A 681 -21.11 8.94 16.60
CA MET A 681 -20.34 9.09 15.36
C MET A 681 -20.23 10.57 14.98
N THR A 682 -19.02 11.00 14.65
CA THR A 682 -18.71 12.39 14.28
C THR A 682 -17.89 12.43 13.00
N ILE A 683 -17.95 13.56 12.28
CA ILE A 683 -17.11 13.85 11.12
C ILE A 683 -16.44 15.20 11.31
N ASN A 684 -15.13 15.26 11.08
CA ASN A 684 -14.38 16.52 11.08
C ASN A 684 -13.38 16.56 9.91
N ASN A 685 -13.60 17.48 8.97
CA ASN A 685 -12.77 17.62 7.76
C ASN A 685 -12.55 16.28 7.04
N GLY A 686 -13.62 15.50 6.88
CA GLY A 686 -13.60 14.17 6.26
C GLY A 686 -13.31 13.02 7.21
N LEU A 687 -12.62 13.24 8.35
CA LEU A 687 -12.31 12.17 9.31
C LEU A 687 -13.56 11.74 10.07
N ILE A 688 -13.95 10.47 9.92
CA ILE A 688 -14.97 9.82 10.71
C ILE A 688 -14.35 9.34 12.03
N SER A 689 -15.04 9.60 13.14
CA SER A 689 -14.64 9.09 14.45
C SER A 689 -15.85 8.51 15.17
N TRP A 690 -15.78 7.23 15.49
CA TRP A 690 -16.82 6.51 16.20
C TRP A 690 -16.27 5.25 16.88
N THR A 691 -16.73 4.97 18.10
CA THR A 691 -16.48 3.69 18.79
C THR A 691 -17.83 3.18 19.28
N PRO A 692 -18.45 2.17 18.64
CA PRO A 692 -19.74 1.65 19.05
C PRO A 692 -19.66 1.13 20.50
N GLN A 693 -20.64 1.48 21.32
CA GLN A 693 -20.74 1.03 22.71
C GLN A 693 -21.61 -0.23 22.82
N ALA A 694 -21.52 -0.93 23.94
CA ALA A 694 -22.43 -2.03 24.26
C ALA A 694 -23.89 -1.53 24.21
N GLY A 695 -24.78 -2.25 23.52
CA GLY A 695 -26.14 -1.81 23.21
C GLY A 695 -26.31 -1.11 21.85
N GLN A 696 -25.23 -0.90 21.09
CA GLN A 696 -25.27 -0.44 19.69
C GLN A 696 -25.08 -1.59 18.69
N GLU A 697 -25.35 -2.84 19.05
CA GLU A 697 -25.29 -3.98 18.12
C GLU A 697 -26.37 -3.88 17.03
N GLY A 698 -26.08 -4.43 15.85
CA GLY A 698 -27.00 -4.43 14.71
C GLY A 698 -26.70 -3.36 13.67
N VAL A 699 -27.68 -3.05 12.82
CA VAL A 699 -27.49 -2.23 11.61
C VAL A 699 -27.77 -0.76 11.90
N HIS A 700 -26.80 0.10 11.57
CA HIS A 700 -26.91 1.56 11.69
C HIS A 700 -26.79 2.23 10.33
N ALA A 701 -27.69 3.15 10.00
CA ALA A 701 -27.62 3.93 8.77
C ALA A 701 -26.65 5.11 8.92
N VAL A 702 -25.83 5.33 7.89
CA VAL A 702 -24.89 6.47 7.81
C VAL A 702 -25.08 7.16 6.46
N THR A 703 -25.21 8.48 6.48
CA THR A 703 -25.26 9.32 5.28
C THR A 703 -24.30 10.48 5.42
N ILE A 704 -23.38 10.59 4.47
CA ILE A 704 -22.33 11.60 4.40
C ILE A 704 -22.63 12.53 3.23
N GLN A 705 -22.50 13.84 3.46
CA GLN A 705 -22.63 14.85 2.43
C GLN A 705 -21.33 15.66 2.32
N ALA A 706 -20.77 15.70 1.11
CA ALA A 706 -19.63 16.54 0.73
C ALA A 706 -20.14 17.76 -0.05
N THR A 707 -19.74 18.98 0.32
CA THR A 707 -20.27 20.24 -0.26
C THR A 707 -19.16 21.23 -0.58
N ASN A 708 -19.26 21.94 -1.71
CA ASN A 708 -18.42 23.10 -2.04
C ASN A 708 -19.27 24.21 -2.70
N SER A 709 -18.61 25.23 -3.27
CA SER A 709 -19.29 26.36 -3.93
C SER A 709 -20.05 25.99 -5.21
N ALA A 710 -19.77 24.84 -5.81
CA ALA A 710 -20.42 24.34 -7.03
C ALA A 710 -21.57 23.37 -6.79
N GLY A 711 -21.65 22.74 -5.62
CA GLY A 711 -22.71 21.81 -5.30
C GLY A 711 -22.35 20.85 -4.16
N SER A 712 -23.05 19.72 -4.12
CA SER A 712 -22.85 18.68 -3.12
C SER A 712 -23.02 17.29 -3.71
N ASP A 713 -22.33 16.31 -3.14
CA ASP A 713 -22.57 14.89 -3.37
C ASP A 713 -22.85 14.17 -2.04
N THR A 714 -23.58 13.07 -2.10
CA THR A 714 -24.07 12.35 -0.91
C THR A 714 -23.86 10.85 -1.08
N GLN A 715 -23.28 10.22 -0.07
CA GLN A 715 -23.12 8.76 0.01
C GLN A 715 -23.90 8.22 1.20
N SER A 716 -24.71 7.19 0.97
CA SER A 716 -25.49 6.51 2.01
C SER A 716 -25.14 5.03 2.07
N PHE A 717 -24.95 4.51 3.28
CA PHE A 717 -24.62 3.11 3.54
C PHE A 717 -25.09 2.69 4.93
N THR A 718 -24.88 1.42 5.27
CA THR A 718 -25.18 0.87 6.60
C THR A 718 -23.94 0.24 7.20
N VAL A 719 -23.74 0.42 8.50
CA VAL A 719 -22.70 -0.24 9.29
C VAL A 719 -23.33 -1.28 10.20
N THR A 720 -22.91 -2.53 10.08
CA THR A 720 -23.34 -3.64 10.95
C THR A 720 -22.37 -3.77 12.11
N VAL A 721 -22.85 -3.51 13.32
CA VAL A 721 -22.06 -3.60 14.56
C VAL A 721 -22.20 -5.01 15.15
N ALA A 722 -21.08 -5.73 15.24
CA ALA A 722 -20.98 -7.01 15.94
C ALA A 722 -20.66 -6.81 17.43
N ALA A 723 -21.06 -7.77 18.27
CA ALA A 723 -20.67 -7.81 19.67
C ALA A 723 -19.14 -7.97 19.82
N ALA A 724 -18.56 -7.43 20.89
CA ALA A 724 -17.15 -7.61 21.18
C ALA A 724 -16.82 -9.11 21.40
N PRO A 725 -15.63 -9.59 20.98
CA PRO A 725 -15.21 -10.95 21.27
C PRO A 725 -15.17 -11.18 22.78
N VAL A 726 -15.93 -12.16 23.25
CA VAL A 726 -15.87 -12.58 24.66
C VAL A 726 -14.68 -13.54 24.77
N ASN A 727 -13.61 -13.16 25.45
CA ASN A 727 -12.50 -14.07 25.73
C ASN A 727 -12.99 -15.14 26.72
N PRO A 728 -13.17 -16.41 26.33
CA PRO A 728 -13.73 -17.41 27.23
C PRO A 728 -12.71 -17.71 28.34
N GLY A 729 -13.17 -17.66 29.60
CA GLY A 729 -12.33 -17.98 30.75
C GLY A 729 -11.77 -19.42 30.70
N ILE A 730 -10.72 -19.66 31.48
CA ILE A 730 -10.07 -20.96 31.60
C ILE A 730 -11.07 -22.01 32.09
N SER A 731 -11.19 -23.12 31.34
CA SER A 731 -11.94 -24.30 31.76
C SER A 731 -11.02 -25.34 32.39
N PHE A 732 -11.26 -25.64 33.67
CA PHE A 732 -10.61 -26.70 34.44
C PHE A 732 -11.05 -28.11 34.04
N ASN A 733 -12.10 -28.25 33.22
CA ASN A 733 -12.43 -29.55 32.61
C ASN A 733 -11.49 -29.88 31.46
N SER A 734 -11.15 -28.87 30.65
CA SER A 734 -10.19 -29.00 29.54
C SER A 734 -8.75 -28.95 30.03
N ASN A 735 -8.50 -28.30 31.17
CA ASN A 735 -7.20 -28.22 31.84
C ASN A 735 -7.33 -28.75 33.27
N PRO A 736 -7.38 -30.08 33.48
CA PRO A 736 -7.63 -30.67 34.79
C PRO A 736 -6.55 -30.26 35.81
N PRO A 737 -6.96 -29.85 37.04
CA PRO A 737 -6.02 -29.55 38.11
C PRO A 737 -5.17 -30.77 38.49
N SER A 738 -3.91 -30.53 38.79
CA SER A 738 -2.92 -31.52 39.23
C SER A 738 -2.05 -30.92 40.33
N VAL A 739 -1.40 -31.77 41.12
CA VAL A 739 -0.51 -31.34 42.21
C VAL A 739 0.54 -30.36 41.70
N TYR A 740 0.69 -29.21 42.36
CA TYR A 740 1.70 -28.20 42.01
C TYR A 740 3.06 -28.54 42.64
N VAL A 741 3.13 -28.64 43.97
CA VAL A 741 4.35 -29.03 44.70
C VAL A 741 4.00 -30.12 45.71
N SER A 742 4.56 -31.31 45.54
CA SER A 742 4.17 -32.49 46.33
C SER A 742 4.58 -32.45 47.81
N SER A 743 5.53 -31.58 48.19
CA SER A 743 5.92 -31.41 49.60
C SER A 743 4.92 -30.57 50.40
N GLU A 744 4.11 -29.76 49.71
CA GLU A 744 3.21 -28.77 50.31
C GLU A 744 1.73 -29.11 50.06
N ASP A 745 1.43 -30.12 49.23
CA ASP A 745 0.08 -30.58 48.96
C ASP A 745 -0.37 -31.62 50.01
N GLY A 746 -1.04 -31.15 51.07
CA GLY A 746 -1.36 -31.91 52.27
C GLY A 746 -2.66 -32.75 52.21
N THR A 747 -3.54 -32.61 53.22
CA THR A 747 -4.85 -33.31 53.28
C THR A 747 -6.00 -32.39 52.86
N GLY A 748 -7.07 -32.93 52.21
CA GLY A 748 -8.12 -32.10 51.61
C GLY A 748 -8.76 -32.64 50.31
N THR A 749 -9.48 -31.78 49.58
CA THR A 749 -10.13 -32.11 48.29
C THR A 749 -9.97 -30.99 47.25
N VAL A 750 -9.97 -31.37 45.98
CA VAL A 750 -9.99 -30.44 44.82
C VAL A 750 -11.21 -30.79 43.99
N THR A 751 -12.09 -29.82 43.76
CA THR A 751 -13.28 -30.01 42.93
C THR A 751 -13.32 -28.97 41.82
N VAL A 752 -13.69 -29.44 40.62
CA VAL A 752 -14.03 -28.58 39.49
C VAL A 752 -15.55 -28.43 39.48
N GLU A 753 -16.02 -27.20 39.52
CA GLU A 753 -17.43 -26.82 39.62
C GLU A 753 -17.84 -26.02 38.37
N ASP A 754 -19.14 -25.68 38.26
CA ASP A 754 -19.68 -24.77 37.25
C ASP A 754 -19.29 -25.11 35.79
N GLY A 755 -19.36 -26.40 35.44
CA GLY A 755 -19.05 -26.86 34.09
C GLY A 755 -17.58 -26.68 33.68
N GLY A 756 -16.67 -26.45 34.64
CA GLY A 756 -15.25 -26.25 34.39
C GLY A 756 -14.78 -24.83 34.69
N ALA A 757 -15.66 -23.87 34.95
CA ALA A 757 -15.27 -22.46 35.15
C ALA A 757 -14.72 -22.15 36.56
N THR A 758 -14.88 -23.08 37.50
CA THR A 758 -14.55 -22.88 38.92
C THR A 758 -13.67 -24.00 39.45
N ILE A 759 -12.60 -23.65 40.17
CA ILE A 759 -11.80 -24.59 40.97
C ILE A 759 -11.99 -24.28 42.45
N ARG A 760 -12.31 -25.31 43.22
CA ARG A 760 -12.45 -25.24 44.68
C ARG A 760 -11.43 -26.15 45.35
N LEU A 761 -10.65 -25.54 46.25
CA LEU A 761 -9.61 -26.18 47.05
C LEU A 761 -10.06 -26.17 48.52
N VAL A 762 -10.06 -27.34 49.16
CA VAL A 762 -10.39 -27.50 50.59
C VAL A 762 -9.28 -28.28 51.30
N GLY A 763 -8.94 -27.92 52.53
CA GLY A 763 -7.84 -28.53 53.30
C GLY A 763 -6.53 -27.73 53.32
N ASN A 764 -5.42 -28.35 52.92
CA ASN A 764 -4.18 -27.69 52.48
C ASN A 764 -3.87 -28.23 51.06
N ARG A 765 -3.94 -27.36 50.05
CA ARG A 765 -3.92 -27.72 48.62
C ARG A 765 -3.14 -26.71 47.80
N TRP A 766 -2.10 -27.19 47.12
CA TRP A 766 -1.38 -26.44 46.09
C TRP A 766 -1.55 -27.16 44.75
N GLN A 767 -2.34 -26.57 43.85
CA GLN A 767 -2.73 -27.18 42.58
C GLN A 767 -2.29 -26.32 41.41
N LYS A 768 -2.02 -26.95 40.27
CA LYS A 768 -1.72 -26.29 39.01
C LYS A 768 -2.55 -26.85 37.87
N ILE A 769 -2.63 -26.06 36.81
CA ILE A 769 -2.97 -26.52 35.48
C ILE A 769 -1.78 -26.33 34.54
N ASN A 770 -1.68 -27.15 33.50
CA ASN A 770 -0.74 -26.90 32.42
C ASN A 770 -1.27 -25.70 31.63
N PHE A 771 -0.52 -24.61 31.65
CA PHE A 771 -0.92 -23.34 31.07
C PHE A 771 0.32 -22.65 30.49
N PRO A 772 0.83 -23.14 29.35
CA PRO A 772 1.98 -22.51 28.70
C PRO A 772 1.57 -21.10 28.25
N TYR A 773 2.17 -20.09 28.86
CA TYR A 773 1.83 -18.69 28.64
C TYR A 773 3.08 -17.81 28.77
N THR A 774 3.29 -16.89 27.84
CA THR A 774 4.40 -15.93 27.93
C THR A 774 3.89 -14.66 28.57
N VAL A 775 4.33 -14.38 29.79
CA VAL A 775 3.99 -13.12 30.48
C VAL A 775 4.80 -11.98 29.87
N THR A 776 4.13 -11.08 29.16
CA THR A 776 4.67 -9.84 28.59
C THR A 776 4.52 -8.66 29.57
N ALA A 777 4.86 -7.44 29.17
CA ALA A 777 4.59 -6.25 29.99
C ALA A 777 3.09 -5.96 30.18
N ASN A 778 2.24 -6.41 29.25
CA ASN A 778 0.82 -6.10 29.19
C ASN A 778 -0.09 -7.23 29.70
N THR A 779 0.50 -8.35 30.14
CA THR A 779 -0.28 -9.49 30.62
C THR A 779 -1.05 -9.15 31.89
N VAL A 780 -2.34 -9.49 31.86
CA VAL A 780 -3.30 -9.36 32.95
C VAL A 780 -3.83 -10.73 33.35
N LEU A 781 -3.86 -11.01 34.66
CA LEU A 781 -4.55 -12.14 35.28
C LEU A 781 -5.82 -11.63 35.96
N GLU A 782 -6.97 -12.06 35.45
CA GLU A 782 -8.30 -11.69 35.94
C GLU A 782 -8.99 -12.91 36.53
N PHE A 783 -9.62 -12.78 37.71
CA PHE A 783 -10.38 -13.87 38.34
C PHE A 783 -11.32 -13.36 39.43
N ASP A 784 -12.30 -14.17 39.77
CA ASP A 784 -13.10 -14.02 40.97
C ASP A 784 -12.59 -14.96 42.06
N PHE A 785 -12.52 -14.47 43.30
CA PHE A 785 -12.11 -15.24 44.47
C PHE A 785 -13.12 -15.12 45.60
N ARG A 786 -13.42 -16.24 46.26
CA ARG A 786 -14.11 -16.27 47.54
C ARG A 786 -13.53 -17.31 48.47
N SER A 787 -13.66 -17.02 49.75
CA SER A 787 -13.36 -17.94 50.84
C SER A 787 -14.21 -17.62 52.07
N SER A 788 -14.69 -18.66 52.75
CA SER A 788 -15.40 -18.58 54.01
C SER A 788 -14.49 -18.77 55.24
N VAL A 789 -13.25 -19.22 55.04
CA VAL A 789 -12.29 -19.58 56.11
C VAL A 789 -10.94 -18.93 55.84
N GLN A 790 -10.37 -18.26 56.83
CA GLN A 790 -9.04 -17.67 56.70
C GLN A 790 -7.95 -18.73 56.83
N GLY A 791 -7.30 -19.04 55.71
CA GLY A 791 -6.12 -19.86 55.58
C GLY A 791 -4.83 -19.13 55.95
N GLU A 792 -3.70 -19.83 55.85
CA GLU A 792 -2.37 -19.24 55.99
C GLU A 792 -2.00 -18.45 54.74
N ILE A 793 -2.23 -19.02 53.55
CA ILE A 793 -2.03 -18.39 52.24
C ILE A 793 -3.17 -18.81 51.30
N HIS A 794 -3.85 -17.82 50.73
CA HIS A 794 -4.67 -18.00 49.52
C HIS A 794 -3.99 -17.23 48.41
N GLY A 795 -3.60 -17.91 47.34
CA GLY A 795 -2.80 -17.29 46.30
C GLY A 795 -2.99 -17.89 44.91
N ILE A 796 -2.52 -17.14 43.92
CA ILE A 796 -2.55 -17.53 42.51
C ILE A 796 -1.33 -16.93 41.83
N GLY A 797 -0.78 -17.62 40.83
CA GLY A 797 0.37 -17.12 40.08
C GLY A 797 0.71 -17.99 38.87
N LEU A 798 1.62 -17.50 38.04
CA LEU A 798 2.20 -18.27 36.94
C LEU A 798 3.62 -18.70 37.30
N ASP A 799 3.98 -19.91 36.87
CA ASP A 799 5.24 -20.55 37.22
C ASP A 799 5.82 -21.35 36.05
N ASN A 800 7.12 -21.61 36.08
CA ASN A 800 7.83 -22.28 34.99
C ASN A 800 8.71 -23.47 35.40
N ASP A 801 8.87 -23.74 36.71
CA ASP A 801 9.83 -24.74 37.19
C ASP A 801 9.30 -25.67 38.30
N LEU A 802 8.07 -25.44 38.78
CA LEU A 802 7.43 -26.19 39.87
C LEU A 802 8.12 -25.99 41.24
N PHE A 803 8.77 -24.84 41.44
CA PHE A 803 9.30 -24.44 42.75
C PHE A 803 8.47 -23.30 43.35
N LEU A 804 8.23 -23.38 44.67
CA LEU A 804 7.54 -22.30 45.39
C LEU A 804 8.34 -21.00 45.34
N SER A 805 7.80 -20.03 44.62
CA SER A 805 8.40 -18.73 44.40
C SER A 805 7.53 -17.62 44.98
N SER A 806 7.97 -17.02 46.08
CA SER A 806 7.21 -15.94 46.75
C SER A 806 7.07 -14.69 45.87
N ASN A 807 7.99 -14.48 44.93
CA ASN A 807 7.95 -13.38 43.96
C ASN A 807 7.01 -13.65 42.76
N LEU A 808 6.48 -14.87 42.61
CA LEU A 808 5.52 -15.22 41.56
C LEU A 808 4.08 -15.40 42.10
N THR A 809 3.94 -15.56 43.42
CA THR A 809 2.66 -15.83 44.09
C THR A 809 1.95 -14.55 44.49
N PHE A 810 0.80 -14.22 43.90
CA PHE A 810 -0.05 -13.14 44.39
C PHE A 810 -0.91 -13.67 45.54
N GLN A 811 -0.64 -13.23 46.76
CA GLN A 811 -1.49 -13.54 47.91
C GLN A 811 -2.70 -12.62 47.90
N VAL A 812 -3.90 -13.19 47.97
CA VAL A 812 -5.17 -12.44 48.01
C VAL A 812 -5.80 -12.42 49.40
N TYR A 813 -5.51 -13.43 50.21
CA TYR A 813 -5.98 -13.57 51.59
C TYR A 813 -5.03 -14.48 52.38
N GLY A 814 -4.97 -14.35 53.70
CA GLY A 814 -4.16 -15.23 54.54
C GLY A 814 -3.78 -14.61 55.89
N THR A 815 -3.13 -15.40 56.76
CA THR A 815 -2.52 -14.92 58.01
C THR A 815 -1.00 -14.77 57.91
N GLN A 816 -0.36 -15.46 56.97
CA GLN A 816 1.10 -15.43 56.79
C GLN A 816 1.52 -14.34 55.80
N SER A 817 2.63 -13.66 56.08
CA SER A 817 3.21 -12.64 55.19
C SER A 817 4.16 -13.27 54.16
N TRP A 818 3.63 -14.07 53.25
CA TRP A 818 4.40 -14.77 52.20
C TRP A 818 3.72 -14.60 50.83
N GLY A 819 4.52 -14.26 49.81
CA GLY A 819 4.04 -13.90 48.48
C GLY A 819 4.10 -12.40 48.17
N LEU A 820 3.57 -11.99 47.02
CA LEU A 820 3.30 -10.62 46.62
C LEU A 820 2.01 -10.14 47.30
N LEU A 821 2.14 -9.25 48.28
CA LEU A 821 1.04 -8.80 49.15
C LEU A 821 0.23 -7.62 48.59
N ASN A 822 0.56 -7.12 47.39
CA ASN A 822 -0.10 -5.97 46.76
C ASN A 822 -1.62 -6.17 46.60
N TYR A 823 -2.07 -7.42 46.56
CA TYR A 823 -3.47 -7.80 46.38
C TYR A 823 -4.06 -8.56 47.58
N ALA A 824 -3.37 -8.58 48.73
CA ALA A 824 -3.81 -9.23 49.97
C ALA A 824 -4.89 -8.41 50.71
N ASN A 825 -6.01 -8.17 50.03
CA ASN A 825 -7.06 -7.24 50.44
C ASN A 825 -8.45 -7.89 50.49
N TYR A 826 -8.56 -9.21 50.43
CA TYR A 826 -9.80 -9.92 50.72
C TYR A 826 -10.10 -9.84 52.22
N THR A 827 -11.34 -9.55 52.61
CA THR A 827 -11.71 -9.27 54.01
C THR A 827 -12.40 -10.45 54.72
N GLY A 828 -12.59 -11.57 54.03
CA GLY A 828 -13.28 -12.76 54.58
C GLY A 828 -14.81 -12.73 54.37
N GLY A 829 -15.51 -13.72 54.94
CA GLY A 829 -16.98 -13.74 55.00
C GLY A 829 -17.72 -14.45 53.85
N GLY A 830 -17.00 -15.15 52.97
CA GLY A 830 -17.62 -15.98 51.91
C GLY A 830 -18.15 -15.21 50.69
N THR A 831 -17.97 -13.89 50.62
CA THR A 831 -18.41 -13.06 49.50
C THR A 831 -17.43 -13.08 48.34
N THR A 832 -17.91 -13.21 47.11
CA THR A 832 -17.06 -13.13 45.91
C THR A 832 -16.45 -11.75 45.73
N LYS A 833 -15.15 -11.70 45.42
CA LYS A 833 -14.41 -10.50 45.07
C LYS A 833 -13.69 -10.69 43.73
N HIS A 834 -13.77 -9.68 42.89
CA HIS A 834 -13.14 -9.65 41.58
C HIS A 834 -11.72 -9.07 41.64
N TYR A 835 -10.78 -9.69 40.93
CA TYR A 835 -9.37 -9.32 40.86
C TYR A 835 -8.94 -9.14 39.40
N VAL A 836 -8.20 -8.05 39.14
CA VAL A 836 -7.51 -7.76 37.88
C VAL A 836 -6.08 -7.41 38.23
N ILE A 837 -5.13 -8.29 37.91
CA ILE A 837 -3.73 -8.17 38.28
C ILE A 837 -2.89 -7.98 37.01
N PRO A 838 -2.19 -6.85 36.82
CA PRO A 838 -1.27 -6.64 35.70
C PRO A 838 0.05 -7.38 35.96
N VAL A 839 0.01 -8.72 35.85
CA VAL A 839 1.13 -9.62 36.19
C VAL A 839 2.42 -9.23 35.46
N GLY A 840 2.31 -8.74 34.23
CA GLY A 840 3.43 -8.26 33.41
C GLY A 840 4.27 -7.12 33.98
N GLN A 841 3.75 -6.44 34.99
CA GLN A 841 4.45 -5.39 35.74
C GLN A 841 5.24 -5.93 36.94
N PHE A 842 5.01 -7.18 37.35
CA PHE A 842 5.69 -7.83 38.48
C PHE A 842 6.77 -8.79 37.99
N TYR A 843 6.45 -9.62 37.02
CA TYR A 843 7.38 -10.57 36.43
C TYR A 843 7.02 -10.85 34.97
N ARG A 844 8.00 -11.34 34.20
CA ARG A 844 7.88 -11.59 32.76
C ARG A 844 8.63 -12.85 32.39
N GLY A 845 8.28 -13.43 31.25
CA GLY A 845 8.94 -14.61 30.71
C GLY A 845 7.99 -15.75 30.44
N VAL A 846 8.56 -16.86 30.00
CA VAL A 846 7.80 -18.06 29.65
C VAL A 846 7.40 -18.78 30.93
N MET A 847 6.09 -18.95 31.11
CA MET A 847 5.45 -19.72 32.17
C MET A 847 4.86 -21.00 31.58
N GLN A 848 4.85 -22.06 32.36
CA GLN A 848 4.31 -23.36 31.96
C GLN A 848 3.04 -23.71 32.72
N TYR A 849 2.81 -23.08 33.88
CA TYR A 849 1.78 -23.45 34.81
C TYR A 849 1.07 -22.21 35.35
N LEU A 850 -0.24 -22.32 35.51
CA LEU A 850 -1.04 -21.44 36.37
C LEU A 850 -1.35 -22.24 37.63
N PHE A 851 -0.93 -21.74 38.79
CA PHE A 851 -1.10 -22.42 40.06
C PHE A 851 -2.02 -21.66 41.01
N PHE A 852 -2.63 -22.41 41.91
CA PHE A 852 -3.60 -21.98 42.90
C PHE A 852 -3.17 -22.55 44.25
N ALA A 853 -3.06 -21.66 45.23
CA ALA A 853 -2.60 -21.96 46.56
C ALA A 853 -3.75 -21.81 47.55
N MET A 854 -3.91 -22.83 48.38
CA MET A 854 -4.70 -22.76 49.59
C MET A 854 -3.93 -23.51 50.68
N ASP A 855 -3.15 -22.74 51.40
CA ASP A 855 -2.23 -23.20 52.43
C ASP A 855 -2.88 -23.08 53.81
N HIS A 856 -2.89 -24.19 54.56
CA HIS A 856 -3.42 -24.22 55.93
C HIS A 856 -2.96 -25.49 56.67
N ASP A 857 -1.69 -25.53 57.03
CA ASP A 857 -1.01 -26.65 57.67
C ASP A 857 -1.56 -26.96 59.07
N ILE A 858 -2.02 -25.94 59.80
CA ILE A 858 -2.60 -26.09 61.13
C ILE A 858 -4.12 -26.09 61.04
N GLY A 859 -4.70 -27.28 60.99
CA GLY A 859 -6.15 -27.51 61.11
C GLY A 859 -6.85 -27.97 59.83
N ALA A 860 -6.25 -27.78 58.65
CA ALA A 860 -6.72 -28.26 57.34
C ALA A 860 -8.23 -28.04 57.06
N THR A 861 -8.78 -26.89 57.47
CA THR A 861 -10.18 -26.48 57.18
C THR A 861 -10.28 -25.34 56.16
N GLY A 862 -9.15 -24.90 55.60
CA GLY A 862 -9.11 -23.80 54.65
C GLY A 862 -9.91 -24.09 53.38
N GLU A 863 -10.40 -23.04 52.75
CA GLU A 863 -11.15 -23.09 51.49
C GLU A 863 -10.70 -21.95 50.56
N SER A 864 -10.39 -22.26 49.31
CA SER A 864 -10.22 -21.27 48.23
C SER A 864 -11.13 -21.65 47.07
N VAL A 865 -11.95 -20.71 46.60
CA VAL A 865 -12.71 -20.86 45.36
C VAL A 865 -12.26 -19.79 44.39
N PHE A 866 -11.72 -20.22 43.25
CA PHE A 866 -11.38 -19.34 42.13
C PHE A 866 -12.31 -19.64 40.95
N SER A 867 -12.93 -18.61 40.39
CA SER A 867 -13.84 -18.73 39.25
C SER A 867 -13.57 -17.64 38.21
N ASN A 868 -14.05 -17.84 36.98
CA ASN A 868 -13.90 -16.88 35.88
C ASN A 868 -12.43 -16.48 35.62
N VAL A 869 -11.50 -17.42 35.80
CA VAL A 869 -10.06 -17.16 35.69
C VAL A 869 -9.69 -16.94 34.23
N ARG A 870 -8.97 -15.86 33.91
CA ARG A 870 -8.53 -15.49 32.55
C ARG A 870 -7.13 -14.90 32.60
N VAL A 871 -6.35 -15.15 31.56
CA VAL A 871 -5.08 -14.48 31.31
C VAL A 871 -5.12 -13.90 29.89
N TYR A 872 -4.85 -12.60 29.75
CA TYR A 872 -4.92 -11.90 28.46
C TYR A 872 -3.94 -10.72 28.40
N GLU A 873 -3.70 -10.20 27.20
CA GLU A 873 -2.88 -9.00 26.98
C GLU A 873 -3.77 -7.75 26.91
N GLN A 874 -3.35 -6.69 27.61
CA GLN A 874 -4.05 -5.39 27.64
C GLN A 874 -3.47 -4.36 26.68
#